data_AF-A0A803XXV2-F1
#
_entry.id   AF-A0A803XXV2-F1
#
_cell.length_a   1.000
_cell.length_b   1.000
_cell.length_c   1.000
_cell.angle_alpha   90.00
_cell.angle_beta   90.00
_cell.angle_gamma   90.00
#
_symmetry.space_group_name_H-M   'P 1'
#
loop_
_entity.id
_entity.type
_entity.pdbx_description
1 polymer ?
#
loop_
_entity_poly.entity_id
_entity_poly.type
_entity_poly.pdbx_seq_one_letter_code
_entity_poly.pdbx_strand_id
1 'polypeptide(L)'
;MSTNTNVYLKRSASEPEPATNDVEKEKMEVAPELGSPTSNDENTGFIERGFKTMLSIRKSKRKNEKEQEGTGTWRRRLLSFQFPKSSEENKTEILDGLEEIVDKTETEPTEGKPLSVMEINELIQKKQLLEAFASIKYMEDETIAERDTEKYKDNPQEFLRKTKDVDLLYSSITSMIQSIVVGTLEHHTVEESTLTSLVTLIAREETAHPSIGNAADPGSDLLGAPRKWREKWREAVNEGTKKRVLSIPMASKEEEKAWLDLHLSFLQKYLLEDLLKIKSSVKKCYPEEYQVCEVYVEAFHHAIASHLQDLSQRPLEFNELYSLLDWVANTYHSELFLGHSDLKPEVQTKNLSLLLTTEDWDRLNDDYINSVKGKIKTYFGNILMLEVTEKWEKEVPPEVKDNLYQSSLSFDIQTIIGEHMKLSEAISKKLKTKTLELCLAELHEFIPRFGEDFLEWNAVHDSPMFAPYFAAYINSFHDLLSGLETVFKVNTEELQKILAALTKNFRNVFLNKLRTKTQPLLKKILTKDWILASEQPNSLAVAVSQFSEHLQHTRQPLGQELLCHVHKYVVREYIVQIIKPKKKMNGEKRQQVSERINQEAKILNNALIDHGSDSSWLLPAISHIAKIIGEKRKDRIKEYVKELTQDYPDIS
;
A
#
# COMPACT_ATOMS: atom_id res chain seq x y z
N MET A 1 34.15 -0.32 -47.49
CA MET A 1 34.61 -1.29 -48.51
C MET A 1 34.13 -2.66 -48.08
N SER A 2 33.19 -3.17 -48.87
CA SER A 2 32.41 -4.39 -48.67
C SER A 2 33.10 -5.58 -49.36
N THR A 3 32.92 -6.78 -48.83
CA THR A 3 32.93 -8.12 -49.48
C THR A 3 32.64 -9.10 -48.34
N ASN A 4 31.46 -9.70 -48.14
CA ASN A 4 30.55 -10.44 -49.02
C ASN A 4 31.21 -11.64 -49.69
N THR A 5 30.99 -12.85 -49.16
CA THR A 5 30.88 -14.07 -49.97
C THR A 5 29.94 -15.07 -49.28
N ASN A 6 28.95 -15.46 -50.07
CA ASN A 6 27.80 -16.32 -49.80
C ASN A 6 28.11 -17.68 -50.45
N VAL A 7 27.82 -18.82 -49.82
CA VAL A 7 27.60 -20.09 -50.55
C VAL A 7 26.49 -20.92 -49.90
N TYR A 8 25.55 -21.30 -50.77
CA TYR A 8 24.32 -22.09 -50.65
C TYR A 8 24.53 -23.61 -50.62
N LEU A 9 23.56 -24.35 -50.04
CA LEU A 9 22.92 -25.61 -50.52
C LEU A 9 21.77 -25.97 -49.53
N LYS A 10 20.45 -25.82 -49.80
CA LYS A 10 19.49 -26.62 -50.61
C LYS A 10 19.66 -28.14 -50.45
N ARG A 11 18.67 -29.02 -50.25
CA ARG A 11 17.17 -29.03 -50.23
C ARG A 11 16.77 -30.47 -49.79
N SER A 12 15.68 -30.76 -49.06
CA SER A 12 14.41 -31.43 -49.50
C SER A 12 13.85 -32.18 -48.26
N ALA A 13 12.68 -31.90 -47.67
CA ALA A 13 11.28 -32.05 -48.11
C ALA A 13 10.75 -33.51 -48.07
N SER A 14 9.83 -33.80 -47.13
CA SER A 14 8.62 -34.62 -47.34
C SER A 14 7.81 -34.79 -46.04
N GLU A 15 6.63 -34.16 -46.01
CA GLU A 15 5.39 -34.49 -45.27
C GLU A 15 4.82 -35.86 -45.74
N PRO A 16 3.82 -36.51 -45.07
CA PRO A 16 2.48 -35.93 -44.81
C PRO A 16 1.72 -36.38 -43.53
N GLU A 17 0.63 -35.66 -43.23
CA GLU A 17 -0.49 -36.04 -42.33
C GLU A 17 -1.32 -37.23 -42.87
N PRO A 18 -2.25 -37.78 -42.05
CA PRO A 18 -3.68 -37.47 -42.32
C PRO A 18 -4.63 -37.36 -41.09
N ALA A 19 -5.52 -36.36 -41.16
CA ALA A 19 -6.99 -36.32 -41.02
C ALA A 19 -7.83 -37.22 -40.05
N THR A 20 -8.72 -36.49 -39.32
CA THR A 20 -10.18 -36.69 -39.01
C THR A 20 -10.70 -37.74 -38.00
N ASN A 21 -11.42 -37.23 -36.98
CA ASN A 21 -12.81 -37.58 -36.53
C ASN A 21 -13.11 -36.75 -35.25
N ASP A 22 -13.95 -35.72 -35.25
CA ASP A 22 -15.43 -35.65 -35.16
C ASP A 22 -16.08 -36.01 -33.80
N VAL A 23 -16.75 -34.98 -33.25
CA VAL A 23 -18.00 -34.94 -32.46
C VAL A 23 -18.04 -35.51 -31.03
N GLU A 24 -18.17 -34.62 -30.04
CA GLU A 24 -19.34 -34.63 -29.14
C GLU A 24 -19.63 -33.24 -28.54
N LYS A 25 -20.85 -32.78 -28.78
CA LYS A 25 -21.48 -31.58 -28.20
C LYS A 25 -22.17 -32.00 -26.90
N GLU A 26 -21.94 -31.28 -25.81
CA GLU A 26 -22.92 -31.21 -24.74
C GLU A 26 -23.26 -29.75 -24.44
N LYS A 27 -24.48 -29.38 -24.79
CA LYS A 27 -25.16 -28.16 -24.37
C LYS A 27 -25.69 -28.39 -22.96
N MET A 28 -25.43 -27.47 -22.05
CA MET A 28 -26.38 -27.17 -20.99
C MET A 28 -26.40 -25.68 -20.70
N GLU A 29 -27.59 -25.11 -20.84
CA GLU A 29 -27.95 -23.71 -20.73
C GLU A 29 -28.93 -23.63 -19.56
N VAL A 30 -28.58 -22.97 -18.44
CA VAL A 30 -29.52 -22.41 -17.45
C VAL A 30 -28.89 -21.22 -16.70
N ALA A 31 -29.42 -20.03 -17.00
CA ALA A 31 -29.74 -18.83 -16.19
C ALA A 31 -28.79 -18.24 -15.11
N PRO A 32 -28.85 -16.90 -14.88
CA PRO A 32 -27.84 -16.15 -14.15
C PRO A 32 -28.20 -15.97 -12.66
N GLU A 33 -27.27 -16.28 -11.77
CA GLU A 33 -27.38 -15.86 -10.37
C GLU A 33 -26.63 -14.55 -10.12
N LEU A 34 -27.42 -13.57 -9.69
CA LEU A 34 -27.03 -12.33 -9.05
C LEU A 34 -26.15 -12.61 -7.82
N GLY A 35 -25.04 -11.88 -7.71
CA GLY A 35 -24.15 -11.94 -6.57
C GLY A 35 -23.03 -10.91 -6.67
N SER A 36 -23.39 -9.65 -6.48
CA SER A 36 -22.47 -8.53 -6.23
C SER A 36 -21.49 -8.86 -5.09
N PRO A 37 -20.17 -8.60 -5.22
CA PRO A 37 -19.28 -8.69 -4.09
C PRO A 37 -19.41 -7.42 -3.25
N THR A 38 -20.09 -7.53 -2.11
CA THR A 38 -19.87 -6.64 -0.98
C THR A 38 -18.45 -6.86 -0.47
N SER A 39 -17.54 -5.95 -0.79
CA SER A 39 -16.25 -5.83 -0.11
C SER A 39 -16.23 -4.53 0.65
N ASN A 40 -16.36 -4.61 1.97
CA ASN A 40 -15.76 -3.65 2.89
C ASN A 40 -15.55 -4.35 4.22
N ASP A 41 -14.45 -3.94 4.87
CA ASP A 41 -14.10 -4.20 6.27
C ASP A 41 -13.13 -5.37 6.58
N GLU A 42 -11.94 -5.39 5.95
CA GLU A 42 -10.79 -6.16 6.49
C GLU A 42 -9.40 -5.48 6.37
N ASN A 43 -9.25 -4.32 5.72
CA ASN A 43 -7.93 -3.85 5.27
C ASN A 43 -7.08 -3.04 6.27
N THR A 44 -7.66 -2.41 7.30
CA THR A 44 -6.93 -1.47 8.17
C THR A 44 -6.08 -2.16 9.26
N GLY A 45 -6.31 -3.45 9.52
CA GLY A 45 -5.51 -4.24 10.46
C GLY A 45 -4.50 -5.19 9.82
N PHE A 46 -4.33 -5.14 8.48
CA PHE A 46 -3.57 -6.14 7.72
C PHE A 46 -2.05 -6.00 7.85
N ILE A 47 -1.53 -4.80 8.14
CA ILE A 47 -0.08 -4.50 8.02
C ILE A 47 0.72 -4.92 9.26
N GLU A 48 0.20 -4.63 10.46
CA GLU A 48 0.80 -5.11 11.72
C GLU A 48 0.55 -6.63 11.88
N ARG A 49 -0.59 -7.11 11.36
CA ARG A 49 -0.84 -8.54 11.16
C ARG A 49 0.09 -9.12 10.11
N GLY A 50 0.46 -8.43 9.04
CA GLY A 50 1.35 -8.92 7.97
C GLY A 50 2.74 -9.20 8.50
N PHE A 51 3.31 -8.28 9.30
CA PHE A 51 4.58 -8.50 9.99
C PHE A 51 4.47 -9.59 11.09
N LYS A 52 3.38 -9.60 11.89
CA LYS A 52 3.12 -10.68 12.87
C LYS A 52 2.82 -12.03 12.21
N THR A 53 2.28 -12.03 11.00
CA THR A 53 1.94 -13.21 10.18
C THR A 53 3.20 -13.70 9.47
N MET A 54 4.08 -12.81 9.01
CA MET A 54 5.43 -13.14 8.52
C MET A 54 6.26 -13.76 9.65
N LEU A 55 6.22 -13.19 10.87
CA LEU A 55 6.79 -13.80 12.09
C LEU A 55 6.11 -15.14 12.46
N SER A 56 4.80 -15.28 12.23
CA SER A 56 4.05 -16.52 12.49
C SER A 56 4.26 -17.57 11.41
N ILE A 57 4.52 -17.19 10.15
CA ILE A 57 4.89 -18.06 9.03
C ILE A 57 6.34 -18.53 9.24
N ARG A 58 7.25 -17.66 9.70
CA ARG A 58 8.58 -18.08 10.17
C ARG A 58 8.51 -19.11 11.31
N LYS A 59 7.49 -19.01 12.18
CA LYS A 59 7.21 -20.01 13.24
C LYS A 59 6.46 -21.26 12.74
N SER A 60 5.59 -21.14 11.73
CA SER A 60 4.79 -22.27 11.22
C SER A 60 5.53 -23.09 10.17
N LYS A 61 6.41 -22.51 9.34
CA LYS A 61 7.35 -23.26 8.49
C LYS A 61 8.32 -24.11 9.32
N ARG A 62 8.76 -23.61 10.48
CA ARG A 62 9.51 -24.40 11.49
C ARG A 62 8.72 -25.58 12.08
N LYS A 63 7.38 -25.59 11.97
CA LYS A 63 6.52 -26.70 12.43
C LYS A 63 6.04 -27.61 11.28
N ASN A 64 5.81 -27.06 10.09
CA ASN A 64 5.19 -27.76 8.96
C ASN A 64 6.15 -28.66 8.16
N GLU A 65 7.45 -28.69 8.47
CA GLU A 65 8.37 -29.71 7.95
C GLU A 65 8.53 -30.93 8.87
N LYS A 66 7.74 -31.02 9.94
CA LYS A 66 7.66 -32.21 10.82
C LYS A 66 6.30 -32.90 10.87
N GLU A 67 5.29 -32.42 10.16
CA GLU A 67 3.97 -33.08 10.12
C GLU A 67 3.46 -33.12 8.67
N GLN A 68 3.79 -34.21 7.99
CA GLN A 68 3.06 -34.67 6.82
C GLN A 68 2.15 -35.81 7.31
N GLU A 69 0.87 -35.50 7.58
CA GLU A 69 -0.30 -36.39 7.54
C GLU A 69 -1.50 -35.74 8.26
N GLY A 70 -2.68 -35.78 7.64
CA GLY A 70 -3.96 -35.62 8.36
C GLY A 70 -4.83 -34.41 7.98
N THR A 71 -5.71 -34.63 7.00
CA THR A 71 -7.15 -34.26 6.96
C THR A 71 -7.61 -32.98 7.68
N GLY A 72 -8.12 -32.03 6.90
CA GLY A 72 -8.77 -30.82 7.38
C GLY A 72 -10.21 -31.02 7.90
N THR A 73 -10.66 -30.09 8.74
CA THR A 73 -12.05 -29.58 8.80
C THR A 73 -12.08 -28.37 9.75
N TRP A 74 -12.35 -27.16 9.25
CA TRP A 74 -12.64 -25.99 10.09
C TRP A 74 -14.14 -25.68 10.04
N ARG A 75 -14.87 -26.03 11.09
CA ARG A 75 -16.28 -25.64 11.31
C ARG A 75 -16.34 -24.17 11.73
N ARG A 76 -17.01 -23.34 10.93
CA ARG A 76 -17.37 -21.96 11.27
C ARG A 76 -18.63 -21.97 12.13
N ARG A 77 -18.55 -21.48 13.38
CA ARG A 77 -19.71 -21.24 14.26
C ARG A 77 -20.37 -19.93 13.83
N LEU A 78 -21.62 -20.01 13.36
CA LEU A 78 -22.51 -18.88 13.17
C LEU A 78 -23.17 -18.55 14.52
N LEU A 79 -22.94 -17.33 15.02
CA LEU A 79 -23.73 -16.76 16.11
C LEU A 79 -24.86 -15.94 15.49
N SER A 80 -26.07 -16.46 15.64
CA SER A 80 -27.34 -15.80 15.33
C SER A 80 -27.61 -14.70 16.34
N PHE A 81 -27.90 -13.48 15.88
CA PHE A 81 -28.51 -12.46 16.71
C PHE A 81 -30.00 -12.35 16.38
N GLN A 82 -30.80 -12.54 17.43
CA GLN A 82 -32.25 -12.46 17.46
C GLN A 82 -32.71 -11.00 17.47
N PHE A 83 -33.75 -10.70 16.69
CA PHE A 83 -34.58 -9.51 16.85
C PHE A 83 -35.66 -9.77 17.92
N PRO A 84 -35.96 -8.81 18.81
CA PRO A 84 -37.20 -8.84 19.57
C PRO A 84 -38.32 -8.17 18.76
N LYS A 85 -39.37 -8.94 18.50
CA LYS A 85 -40.73 -8.45 18.22
C LYS A 85 -41.41 -8.07 19.53
N SER A 86 -42.25 -7.02 19.51
CA SER A 86 -43.42 -6.93 20.38
C SER A 86 -44.62 -6.37 19.60
N SER A 87 -45.68 -7.17 19.56
CA SER A 87 -47.10 -6.88 19.31
C SER A 87 -47.67 -5.96 20.40
N GLU A 88 -48.79 -5.24 20.27
CA GLU A 88 -50.20 -5.62 20.03
C GLU A 88 -50.99 -4.36 19.58
N GLU A 89 -51.80 -4.41 18.51
CA GLU A 89 -53.27 -4.60 18.46
C GLU A 89 -54.16 -3.50 19.10
N ASN A 90 -54.93 -2.78 18.26
CA ASN A 90 -56.40 -2.91 18.27
C ASN A 90 -57.10 -2.33 17.02
N LYS A 91 -58.15 -3.06 16.62
CA LYS A 91 -59.15 -2.88 15.54
C LYS A 91 -60.15 -1.76 15.91
N THR A 92 -61.12 -1.25 15.15
CA THR A 92 -61.84 -1.44 13.85
C THR A 92 -62.61 -0.10 13.67
N GLU A 93 -63.07 0.37 12.52
CA GLU A 93 -64.27 -0.09 11.80
C GLU A 93 -64.52 0.85 10.60
N ILE A 94 -65.08 0.29 9.53
CA ILE A 94 -65.45 0.94 8.27
C ILE A 94 -66.88 1.48 8.38
N LEU A 95 -67.14 2.68 7.87
CA LEU A 95 -68.47 3.06 7.37
C LEU A 95 -68.34 4.03 6.18
N ASP A 96 -68.95 3.58 5.09
CA ASP A 96 -69.06 4.21 3.78
C ASP A 96 -70.18 5.28 3.80
N GLY A 97 -70.05 6.35 3.02
CA GLY A 97 -71.11 7.36 2.92
C GLY A 97 -70.68 8.68 2.25
N LEU A 98 -71.09 8.82 0.99
CA LEU A 98 -71.06 10.04 0.17
C LEU A 98 -71.57 11.30 0.90
N GLU A 99 -70.90 12.44 0.69
CA GLU A 99 -71.55 13.60 0.06
C GLU A 99 -70.54 14.63 -0.45
N GLU A 100 -70.85 15.10 -1.66
CA GLU A 100 -70.13 16.05 -2.49
C GLU A 100 -70.38 17.47 -1.96
N ILE A 101 -69.34 18.16 -1.47
CA ILE A 101 -69.40 19.60 -1.23
C ILE A 101 -68.21 20.25 -1.94
N VAL A 102 -68.51 20.79 -3.11
CA VAL A 102 -67.69 21.80 -3.78
C VAL A 102 -67.73 23.05 -2.92
N ASP A 103 -66.65 23.36 -2.22
CA ASP A 103 -66.49 24.65 -1.57
C ASP A 103 -65.39 25.44 -2.28
N LYS A 104 -65.82 26.28 -3.22
CA LYS A 104 -65.03 27.37 -3.77
C LYS A 104 -64.96 28.46 -2.70
N THR A 105 -63.89 28.47 -1.91
CA THR A 105 -63.53 29.65 -1.12
C THR A 105 -62.58 30.51 -1.93
N GLU A 106 -63.18 31.37 -2.76
CA GLU A 106 -62.59 32.66 -3.13
C GLU A 106 -62.32 33.40 -1.82
N THR A 107 -61.04 33.60 -1.49
CA THR A 107 -60.64 34.42 -0.35
C THR A 107 -60.55 35.86 -0.81
N GLU A 108 -61.66 36.58 -0.64
CA GLU A 108 -61.67 38.04 -0.60
C GLU A 108 -60.91 38.56 0.65
N PRO A 109 -60.34 39.78 0.58
CA PRO A 109 -59.37 40.28 1.54
C PRO A 109 -60.06 40.73 2.84
N THR A 110 -59.64 40.17 3.96
CA THR A 110 -60.05 40.66 5.28
C THR A 110 -59.37 42.00 5.59
N GLU A 111 -60.14 43.08 5.58
CA GLU A 111 -59.86 44.32 6.31
C GLU A 111 -59.80 44.00 7.82
N GLY A 112 -58.61 43.62 8.29
CA GLY A 112 -58.29 43.46 9.70
C GLY A 112 -57.49 44.65 10.21
N LYS A 113 -57.79 45.07 11.44
CA LYS A 113 -57.04 46.10 12.20
C LYS A 113 -55.51 45.85 12.10
N PRO A 114 -54.66 46.87 11.90
CA PRO A 114 -53.22 46.66 11.78
C PRO A 114 -52.67 46.00 13.05
N LEU A 115 -52.02 44.84 12.87
CA LEU A 115 -51.38 44.11 13.95
C LEU A 115 -50.18 44.90 14.48
N SER A 116 -49.96 44.82 15.78
CA SER A 116 -48.75 45.38 16.40
C SER A 116 -47.51 44.58 16.02
N VAL A 117 -46.34 45.23 16.09
CA VAL A 117 -45.03 44.61 15.87
C VAL A 117 -44.85 43.34 16.72
N MET A 118 -45.38 43.34 17.95
CA MET A 118 -45.29 42.20 18.87
C MET A 118 -46.14 41.01 18.41
N GLU A 119 -47.38 41.26 17.99
CA GLU A 119 -48.28 40.22 17.48
C GLU A 119 -47.74 39.59 16.18
N ILE A 120 -47.15 40.40 15.30
CA ILE A 120 -46.51 39.91 14.08
C ILE A 120 -45.30 39.05 14.42
N ASN A 121 -44.48 39.45 15.40
CA ASN A 121 -43.36 38.63 15.84
C ASN A 121 -43.83 37.30 16.46
N GLU A 122 -44.95 37.28 17.20
CA GLU A 122 -45.55 36.02 17.69
C GLU A 122 -45.96 35.08 16.56
N LEU A 123 -46.53 35.60 15.47
CA LEU A 123 -46.86 34.80 14.27
C LEU A 123 -45.60 34.18 13.66
N ILE A 124 -44.48 34.92 13.61
CA ILE A 124 -43.19 34.40 13.15
C ILE A 124 -42.72 33.25 14.06
N GLN A 125 -42.77 33.43 15.39
CA GLN A 125 -42.39 32.39 16.35
C GLN A 125 -43.26 31.12 16.24
N LYS A 126 -44.54 31.27 15.89
CA LYS A 126 -45.47 30.16 15.64
C LYS A 126 -45.33 29.51 14.25
N LYS A 127 -44.33 29.91 13.45
CA LYS A 127 -44.12 29.48 12.06
C LYS A 127 -45.28 29.82 11.09
N GLN A 128 -46.16 30.76 11.45
CA GLN A 128 -47.23 31.25 10.58
C GLN A 128 -46.70 32.33 9.62
N LEU A 129 -45.72 31.96 8.78
CA LEU A 129 -44.89 32.92 8.05
C LEU A 129 -45.64 33.71 6.97
N LEU A 130 -46.64 33.11 6.34
CA LEU A 130 -47.43 33.77 5.28
C LEU A 130 -48.31 34.90 5.84
N GLU A 131 -48.92 34.68 7.00
CA GLU A 131 -49.72 35.68 7.72
C GLU A 131 -48.82 36.81 8.27
N ALA A 132 -47.67 36.43 8.84
CA ALA A 132 -46.67 37.39 9.30
C ALA A 132 -46.18 38.28 8.15
N PHE A 133 -45.85 37.71 6.99
CA PHE A 133 -45.40 38.48 5.83
C PHE A 133 -46.45 39.45 5.28
N ALA A 134 -47.70 39.01 5.16
CA ALA A 134 -48.79 39.90 4.73
C ALA A 134 -48.93 41.10 5.66
N SER A 135 -48.80 40.88 6.97
CA SER A 135 -48.88 41.92 8.00
C SER A 135 -47.69 42.87 7.95
N ILE A 136 -46.47 42.36 7.75
CA ILE A 136 -45.26 43.19 7.56
C ILE A 136 -45.37 44.01 6.28
N LYS A 137 -45.85 43.41 5.19
CA LYS A 137 -45.99 44.09 3.90
C LYS A 137 -46.99 45.24 3.98
N TYR A 138 -48.11 45.04 4.68
CA TYR A 138 -49.06 46.11 4.98
C TYR A 138 -48.40 47.27 5.74
N MET A 139 -47.63 46.98 6.80
CA MET A 139 -46.91 48.01 7.55
C MET A 139 -45.82 48.71 6.72
N GLU A 140 -45.15 47.98 5.84
CA GLU A 140 -44.17 48.54 4.91
C GLU A 140 -44.85 49.51 3.93
N ASP A 141 -45.95 49.10 3.30
CA ASP A 141 -46.70 49.91 2.35
C ASP A 141 -47.32 51.14 3.03
N GLU A 142 -47.80 51.01 4.28
CA GLU A 142 -48.23 52.13 5.11
C GLU A 142 -47.07 53.10 5.36
N THR A 143 -45.89 52.59 5.75
CA THR A 143 -44.70 53.41 6.01
C THR A 143 -44.21 54.12 4.74
N ILE A 144 -44.29 53.47 3.58
CA ILE A 144 -43.98 54.05 2.26
C ILE A 144 -45.00 55.15 1.90
N ALA A 145 -46.30 54.90 2.07
CA ALA A 145 -47.33 55.90 1.81
C ALA A 145 -47.21 57.12 2.74
N GLU A 146 -46.87 56.91 4.02
CA GLU A 146 -46.62 57.98 4.99
C GLU A 146 -45.35 58.79 4.65
N ARG A 147 -44.32 58.15 4.07
CA ARG A 147 -43.14 58.83 3.52
C ARG A 147 -43.51 59.71 2.33
N ASP A 148 -44.23 59.15 1.36
CA ASP A 148 -44.58 59.81 0.10
C ASP A 148 -45.55 60.98 0.30
N THR A 149 -46.33 60.94 1.39
CA THR A 149 -47.20 62.04 1.83
C THR A 149 -46.50 63.06 2.74
N GLU A 150 -45.19 62.94 2.95
CA GLU A 150 -44.35 63.80 3.81
C GLU A 150 -44.86 63.95 5.26
N LYS A 151 -45.63 62.97 5.76
CA LYS A 151 -46.32 63.01 7.07
C LYS A 151 -45.36 63.23 8.25
N TYR A 152 -44.10 62.82 8.11
CA TYR A 152 -43.07 62.88 9.14
C TYR A 152 -42.06 64.02 8.97
N LYS A 153 -42.37 65.06 8.17
CA LYS A 153 -41.51 66.24 7.99
C LYS A 153 -41.05 66.88 9.32
N ASP A 154 -41.92 66.86 10.33
CA ASP A 154 -41.66 67.45 11.65
C ASP A 154 -41.10 66.45 12.69
N ASN A 155 -41.08 65.15 12.40
CA ASN A 155 -40.59 64.10 13.31
C ASN A 155 -39.85 62.95 12.59
N PRO A 156 -38.64 63.20 12.07
CA PRO A 156 -37.87 62.20 11.34
C PRO A 156 -37.47 60.98 12.19
N GLN A 157 -37.43 61.12 13.52
CA GLN A 157 -37.05 60.05 14.43
C GLN A 157 -38.14 58.95 14.55
N GLU A 158 -39.41 59.31 14.37
CA GLU A 158 -40.52 58.35 14.40
C GLU A 158 -40.59 57.53 13.12
N PHE A 159 -40.38 58.16 11.97
CA PHE A 159 -40.22 57.48 10.68
C PHE A 159 -39.06 56.46 10.73
N LEU A 160 -37.92 56.85 11.29
CA LEU A 160 -36.76 55.95 11.46
C LEU A 160 -37.07 54.76 12.39
N ARG A 161 -37.89 54.95 13.43
CA ARG A 161 -38.32 53.85 14.32
C ARG A 161 -39.20 52.85 13.58
N LYS A 162 -40.25 53.31 12.88
CA LYS A 162 -41.12 52.44 12.08
C LYS A 162 -40.32 51.66 11.02
N THR A 163 -39.41 52.33 10.33
CA THR A 163 -38.52 51.71 9.34
C THR A 163 -37.68 50.59 9.96
N LYS A 164 -37.12 50.83 11.15
CA LYS A 164 -36.37 49.81 11.90
C LYS A 164 -37.24 48.67 12.39
N ASP A 165 -38.48 48.93 12.81
CA ASP A 165 -39.40 47.89 13.26
C ASP A 165 -39.76 46.94 12.10
N VAL A 166 -40.03 47.49 10.91
CA VAL A 166 -40.25 46.71 9.67
C VAL A 166 -39.01 45.88 9.33
N ASP A 167 -37.82 46.48 9.39
CA ASP A 167 -36.57 45.79 9.08
C ASP A 167 -36.24 44.66 10.07
N LEU A 168 -36.51 44.88 11.37
CA LEU A 168 -36.38 43.86 12.41
C LEU A 168 -37.31 42.67 12.16
N LEU A 169 -38.56 42.91 11.77
CA LEU A 169 -39.51 41.84 11.47
C LEU A 169 -39.11 41.05 10.22
N TYR A 170 -38.63 41.71 9.17
CA TYR A 170 -38.05 41.02 8.00
C TYR A 170 -36.81 40.20 8.38
N SER A 171 -35.97 40.72 9.28
CA SER A 171 -34.81 40.01 9.82
C SER A 171 -35.23 38.77 10.64
N SER A 172 -36.31 38.88 11.42
CA SER A 172 -36.91 37.75 12.15
C SER A 172 -37.43 36.67 11.20
N ILE A 173 -38.13 37.04 10.11
CA ILE A 173 -38.53 36.07 9.09
C ILE A 173 -37.31 35.42 8.46
N THR A 174 -36.29 36.19 8.10
CA THR A 174 -35.05 35.67 7.49
C THR A 174 -34.38 34.64 8.41
N SER A 175 -34.30 34.94 9.70
CA SER A 175 -33.77 34.02 10.72
C SER A 175 -34.61 32.75 10.84
N MET A 176 -35.94 32.87 10.73
CA MET A 176 -36.85 31.73 10.77
C MET A 176 -36.74 30.86 9.51
N ILE A 177 -36.59 31.45 8.32
CA ILE A 177 -36.30 30.75 7.06
C ILE A 177 -35.02 29.92 7.23
N GLN A 178 -33.94 30.55 7.72
CA GLN A 178 -32.67 29.86 7.97
C GLN A 178 -32.84 28.69 8.95
N SER A 179 -33.55 28.89 10.05
CA SER A 179 -33.83 27.86 11.07
C SER A 179 -34.57 26.65 10.48
N ILE A 180 -35.62 26.89 9.68
CA ILE A 180 -36.39 25.81 9.03
C ILE A 180 -35.52 25.02 8.04
N VAL A 181 -34.74 25.73 7.21
CA VAL A 181 -33.91 25.09 6.18
C VAL A 181 -32.77 24.28 6.81
N VAL A 182 -32.09 24.83 7.82
CA VAL A 182 -31.05 24.10 8.57
C VAL A 182 -31.64 22.89 9.29
N GLY A 183 -32.80 23.04 9.94
CA GLY A 183 -33.50 21.97 10.63
C GLY A 183 -33.98 20.83 9.72
N THR A 184 -34.04 21.06 8.40
CA THR A 184 -34.42 20.03 7.42
C THR A 184 -33.50 18.82 7.46
N LEU A 185 -32.20 19.00 7.73
CA LEU A 185 -31.22 17.91 7.84
C LEU A 185 -31.15 17.30 9.25
N GLU A 186 -31.59 18.02 10.28
CA GLU A 186 -31.51 17.58 11.68
C GLU A 186 -32.64 16.63 12.08
N HIS A 187 -33.86 16.87 11.57
CA HIS A 187 -35.04 16.07 11.89
C HIS A 187 -35.13 14.83 11.00
N HIS A 188 -35.58 13.69 11.53
CA HIS A 188 -35.75 12.48 10.72
C HIS A 188 -36.91 12.61 9.71
N THR A 189 -37.95 13.35 10.09
CA THR A 189 -39.15 13.60 9.29
C THR A 189 -39.11 14.98 8.64
N VAL A 190 -39.52 15.06 7.37
CA VAL A 190 -39.67 16.34 6.65
C VAL A 190 -41.07 16.90 6.93
N GLU A 191 -41.15 18.10 7.51
CA GLU A 191 -42.42 18.84 7.62
C GLU A 191 -42.77 19.48 6.26
N GLU A 192 -43.43 18.72 5.39
CA GLU A 192 -43.74 19.14 4.00
C GLU A 192 -44.56 20.44 3.94
N SER A 193 -45.50 20.63 4.86
CA SER A 193 -46.33 21.84 4.95
C SER A 193 -45.51 23.08 5.29
N THR A 194 -44.53 22.96 6.20
CA THR A 194 -43.63 24.04 6.59
C THR A 194 -42.73 24.46 5.42
N LEU A 195 -42.19 23.49 4.68
CA LEU A 195 -41.34 23.76 3.50
C LEU A 195 -42.13 24.38 2.34
N THR A 196 -43.33 23.87 2.05
CA THR A 196 -44.19 24.42 0.98
C THR A 196 -44.63 25.86 1.31
N SER A 197 -44.93 26.12 2.59
CA SER A 197 -45.24 27.48 3.08
C SER A 197 -44.04 28.42 2.92
N LEU A 198 -42.82 27.93 3.18
CA LEU A 198 -41.58 28.68 3.01
C LEU A 198 -41.30 29.01 1.54
N VAL A 199 -41.52 28.08 0.62
CA VAL A 199 -41.41 28.35 -0.83
C VAL A 199 -42.43 29.40 -1.27
N THR A 200 -43.67 29.27 -0.82
CA THR A 200 -44.74 30.23 -1.14
C THR A 200 -44.41 31.63 -0.60
N LEU A 201 -43.80 31.71 0.58
CA LEU A 201 -43.33 32.95 1.17
C LEU A 201 -42.24 33.61 0.33
N ILE A 202 -41.23 32.85 -0.12
CA ILE A 202 -40.15 33.37 -0.96
C ILE A 202 -40.71 33.87 -2.29
N ALA A 203 -41.60 33.12 -2.93
CA ALA A 203 -42.25 33.55 -4.17
C ALA A 203 -43.05 34.86 -3.97
N ARG A 204 -43.76 35.01 -2.84
CA ARG A 204 -44.48 36.25 -2.50
C ARG A 204 -43.53 37.43 -2.31
N GLU A 205 -42.37 37.23 -1.69
CA GLU A 205 -41.34 38.27 -1.58
C GLU A 205 -40.80 38.69 -2.94
N GLU A 206 -40.42 37.73 -3.80
CA GLU A 206 -39.93 38.00 -5.16
C GLU A 206 -40.95 38.78 -6.00
N THR A 207 -42.26 38.52 -5.81
CA THR A 207 -43.33 39.30 -6.47
C THR A 207 -43.54 40.68 -5.88
N ALA A 208 -43.42 40.83 -4.55
CA ALA A 208 -43.67 42.07 -3.85
C ALA A 208 -42.50 43.07 -3.97
N HIS A 209 -41.29 42.55 -4.11
CA HIS A 209 -40.05 43.32 -4.21
C HIS A 209 -39.22 42.85 -5.43
N PRO A 210 -39.62 43.20 -6.67
CA PRO A 210 -38.86 42.81 -7.85
C PRO A 210 -37.47 43.48 -7.85
N SER A 211 -36.44 42.72 -8.20
CA SER A 211 -35.08 43.25 -8.35
C SER A 211 -34.97 44.17 -9.56
N ILE A 212 -35.28 45.46 -9.39
CA ILE A 212 -35.02 46.50 -10.38
C ILE A 212 -33.51 46.78 -10.35
N GLY A 213 -32.83 46.60 -11.48
CA GLY A 213 -31.36 46.64 -11.64
C GLY A 213 -30.69 48.00 -11.42
N ASN A 214 -31.21 48.87 -10.57
CA ASN A 214 -30.55 50.11 -10.18
C ASN A 214 -29.81 49.90 -8.86
N ALA A 215 -28.49 50.03 -8.93
CA ALA A 215 -27.64 50.14 -7.75
C ALA A 215 -28.17 51.29 -6.88
N ALA A 216 -28.84 50.96 -5.79
CA ALA A 216 -29.12 51.92 -4.74
C ALA A 216 -27.78 52.40 -4.18
N ASP A 217 -27.61 53.72 -4.07
CA ASP A 217 -26.44 54.32 -3.43
C ASP A 217 -26.20 53.70 -2.04
N PRO A 218 -24.94 53.53 -1.60
CA PRO A 218 -24.64 53.04 -0.26
C PRO A 218 -25.20 54.02 0.78
N GLY A 219 -26.35 53.70 1.36
CA GLY A 219 -27.08 54.55 2.31
C GLY A 219 -28.55 54.81 1.99
N SER A 220 -29.13 54.25 0.92
CA SER A 220 -30.57 54.35 0.65
C SER A 220 -31.41 53.50 1.62
N ASP A 221 -32.60 54.02 1.98
CA ASP A 221 -33.60 53.35 2.83
C ASP A 221 -33.89 51.92 2.33
N LEU A 222 -33.86 50.94 3.25
CA LEU A 222 -34.15 49.52 2.97
C LEU A 222 -35.64 49.22 2.74
N LEU A 223 -36.51 50.24 2.83
CA LEU A 223 -37.96 50.12 2.62
C LEU A 223 -38.28 49.83 1.15
N GLY A 224 -38.99 48.73 0.89
CA GLY A 224 -39.36 48.29 -0.45
C GLY A 224 -38.23 47.65 -1.26
N ALA A 225 -37.07 47.41 -0.66
CA ALA A 225 -35.94 46.77 -1.32
C ALA A 225 -36.00 45.23 -1.20
N PRO A 226 -35.63 44.47 -2.25
CA PRO A 226 -35.64 43.02 -2.23
C PRO A 226 -34.76 42.48 -1.10
N ARG A 227 -35.34 41.63 -0.26
CA ARG A 227 -34.64 40.90 0.81
C ARG A 227 -33.91 39.67 0.28
N LYS A 228 -34.20 39.27 -0.96
CA LYS A 228 -33.50 38.20 -1.69
C LYS A 228 -33.54 36.89 -0.92
N TRP A 229 -34.73 36.49 -0.47
CA TRP A 229 -34.85 35.31 0.39
C TRP A 229 -34.46 34.00 -0.29
N ARG A 230 -34.48 33.94 -1.63
CA ARG A 230 -33.93 32.81 -2.39
C ARG A 230 -32.41 32.67 -2.21
N GLU A 231 -31.66 33.78 -2.16
CA GLU A 231 -30.22 33.75 -1.86
C GLU A 231 -29.99 33.31 -0.41
N LYS A 232 -30.78 33.84 0.54
CA LYS A 232 -30.71 33.46 1.96
C LYS A 232 -31.06 32.00 2.21
N TRP A 233 -32.01 31.45 1.45
CA TRP A 233 -32.32 30.02 1.45
C TRP A 233 -31.10 29.20 1.02
N ARG A 234 -30.42 29.58 -0.07
CA ARG A 234 -29.22 28.88 -0.55
C ARG A 234 -28.07 28.95 0.47
N GLU A 235 -27.87 30.11 1.10
CA GLU A 235 -26.92 30.27 2.21
C GLU A 235 -27.28 29.35 3.39
N ALA A 236 -28.56 29.23 3.74
CA ALA A 236 -29.02 28.34 4.81
C ALA A 236 -28.81 26.86 4.48
N VAL A 237 -28.97 26.45 3.22
CA VAL A 237 -28.63 25.09 2.76
C VAL A 237 -27.13 24.83 2.95
N ASN A 238 -26.26 25.77 2.57
CA ASN A 238 -24.82 25.66 2.77
C ASN A 238 -24.44 25.57 4.26
N GLU A 239 -25.05 26.40 5.12
CA GLU A 239 -24.81 26.36 6.56
C GLU A 239 -25.31 25.05 7.19
N GLY A 240 -26.50 24.59 6.79
CA GLY A 240 -27.08 23.34 7.27
C GLY A 240 -26.26 22.11 6.90
N THR A 241 -25.80 22.04 5.65
CA THR A 241 -24.92 20.95 5.18
C THR A 241 -23.56 20.98 5.88
N LYS A 242 -22.96 22.17 6.08
CA LYS A 242 -21.71 22.32 6.84
C LYS A 242 -21.87 21.86 8.29
N LYS A 243 -22.92 22.31 8.98
CA LYS A 243 -23.24 21.88 10.34
C LYS A 243 -23.45 20.37 10.41
N ARG A 244 -24.13 19.79 9.43
CA ARG A 244 -24.36 18.34 9.34
C ARG A 244 -23.06 17.58 9.21
N VAL A 245 -22.17 17.95 8.29
CA VAL A 245 -20.84 17.32 8.10
C VAL A 245 -20.01 17.38 9.39
N LEU A 246 -19.98 18.55 10.05
CA LEU A 246 -19.24 18.74 11.30
C LEU A 246 -19.86 18.00 12.50
N SER A 247 -21.16 17.69 12.45
CA SER A 247 -21.86 16.95 13.51
C SER A 247 -21.63 15.43 13.46
N ILE A 248 -21.03 14.92 12.37
CA ILE A 248 -20.79 13.49 12.20
C ILE A 248 -19.80 13.02 13.24
N PRO A 249 -20.08 11.89 13.95
CA PRO A 249 -19.20 11.41 15.00
C PRO A 249 -17.75 11.22 14.52
N MET A 250 -16.82 11.68 15.34
CA MET A 250 -15.41 11.32 15.26
C MET A 250 -15.19 10.04 16.07
N ALA A 251 -14.25 9.19 15.65
CA ALA A 251 -14.01 7.91 16.32
C ALA A 251 -13.56 8.08 17.78
N SER A 252 -13.80 7.06 18.61
CA SER A 252 -13.45 7.10 20.04
C SER A 252 -11.93 6.95 20.27
N LYS A 253 -11.48 7.15 21.51
CA LYS A 253 -10.05 7.00 21.88
C LYS A 253 -9.55 5.58 21.71
N GLU A 254 -10.41 4.59 21.84
CA GLU A 254 -10.07 3.17 21.64
C GLU A 254 -9.82 2.83 20.15
N GLU A 255 -10.31 3.68 19.24
CA GLU A 255 -10.29 3.49 17.78
C GLU A 255 -9.27 4.41 17.08
N GLU A 256 -8.39 5.06 17.86
CA GLU A 256 -7.47 6.12 17.39
C GLU A 256 -6.60 5.70 16.20
N LYS A 257 -6.30 4.41 16.01
CA LYS A 257 -5.50 3.95 14.85
C LYS A 257 -6.24 3.91 13.51
N ALA A 258 -7.57 3.96 13.52
CA ALA A 258 -8.43 3.88 12.34
C ALA A 258 -9.50 4.98 12.33
N TRP A 259 -9.30 6.04 13.12
CA TRP A 259 -10.33 7.06 13.33
C TRP A 259 -10.78 7.71 12.02
N LEU A 260 -9.85 7.94 11.08
CA LEU A 260 -10.16 8.61 9.81
C LEU A 260 -10.98 7.69 8.90
N ASP A 261 -10.62 6.41 8.83
CA ASP A 261 -11.33 5.40 8.06
C ASP A 261 -12.79 5.25 8.53
N LEU A 262 -12.97 5.16 9.85
CA LEU A 262 -14.28 5.13 10.49
C LEU A 262 -15.07 6.42 10.24
N HIS A 263 -14.42 7.57 10.41
CA HIS A 263 -15.07 8.86 10.21
C HIS A 263 -15.53 9.05 8.75
N LEU A 264 -14.69 8.69 7.77
CA LEU A 264 -15.04 8.73 6.34
C LEU A 264 -16.19 7.78 6.00
N SER A 265 -16.25 6.61 6.66
CA SER A 265 -17.36 5.66 6.52
C SER A 265 -18.67 6.19 7.10
N PHE A 266 -18.63 6.85 8.28
CA PHE A 266 -19.80 7.54 8.82
C PHE A 266 -20.23 8.69 7.92
N LEU A 267 -19.29 9.48 7.43
CA LEU A 267 -19.55 10.58 6.51
C LEU A 267 -20.25 10.09 5.25
N GLN A 268 -19.74 9.01 4.65
CA GLN A 268 -20.40 8.36 3.53
C GLN A 268 -21.83 7.92 3.85
N LYS A 269 -22.04 7.20 4.96
CA LYS A 269 -23.34 6.65 5.32
C LYS A 269 -24.38 7.72 5.59
N TYR A 270 -24.10 8.64 6.51
CA TYR A 270 -25.07 9.65 6.95
C TYR A 270 -25.42 10.63 5.82
N LEU A 271 -24.43 11.03 5.03
CA LEU A 271 -24.68 11.95 3.92
C LEU A 271 -25.44 11.28 2.78
N LEU A 272 -25.25 9.97 2.55
CA LEU A 272 -26.05 9.23 1.59
C LEU A 272 -27.51 9.15 2.02
N GLU A 273 -27.77 8.85 3.31
CA GLU A 273 -29.12 8.86 3.88
C GLU A 273 -29.79 10.24 3.72
N ASP A 274 -29.05 11.32 3.99
CA ASP A 274 -29.55 12.69 3.84
C ASP A 274 -29.86 13.02 2.37
N LEU A 275 -29.00 12.64 1.42
CA LEU A 275 -29.22 12.84 -0.02
C LEU A 275 -30.45 12.06 -0.52
N LEU A 276 -30.64 10.81 -0.06
CA LEU A 276 -31.81 10.01 -0.40
C LEU A 276 -33.10 10.63 0.17
N LYS A 277 -33.04 11.19 1.38
CA LYS A 277 -34.15 11.92 1.98
C LYS A 277 -34.46 13.21 1.22
N ILE A 278 -33.45 13.95 0.77
CA ILE A 278 -33.64 15.16 -0.03
C ILE A 278 -34.36 14.82 -1.33
N LYS A 279 -33.91 13.77 -2.03
CA LYS A 279 -34.54 13.32 -3.28
C LYS A 279 -35.98 12.83 -3.08
N SER A 280 -36.23 12.04 -2.04
CA SER A 280 -37.53 11.36 -1.85
C SER A 280 -38.64 12.23 -1.25
N SER A 281 -38.28 13.18 -0.38
CA SER A 281 -39.23 14.01 0.38
C SER A 281 -39.05 15.50 0.11
N VAL A 282 -37.83 16.04 0.24
CA VAL A 282 -37.61 17.49 0.15
C VAL A 282 -37.88 18.01 -1.27
N LYS A 283 -37.43 17.29 -2.32
CA LYS A 283 -37.65 17.66 -3.73
C LYS A 283 -39.12 17.95 -4.05
N LYS A 284 -40.06 17.19 -3.47
CA LYS A 284 -41.50 17.32 -3.72
C LYS A 284 -42.09 18.63 -3.21
N CYS A 285 -41.44 19.27 -2.23
CA CYS A 285 -41.92 20.51 -1.61
C CYS A 285 -41.52 21.77 -2.40
N TYR A 286 -40.64 21.63 -3.41
CA TYR A 286 -40.07 22.75 -4.15
C TYR A 286 -40.38 22.66 -5.65
N PRO A 287 -40.61 23.80 -6.33
CA PRO A 287 -40.66 23.88 -7.78
C PRO A 287 -39.35 23.48 -8.44
N GLU A 288 -39.41 23.00 -9.68
CA GLU A 288 -38.24 22.51 -10.43
C GLU A 288 -37.17 23.59 -10.65
N GLU A 289 -37.57 24.86 -10.74
CA GLU A 289 -36.68 26.03 -10.85
C GLU A 289 -35.69 26.20 -9.68
N TYR A 290 -35.95 25.58 -8.51
CA TYR A 290 -35.02 25.61 -7.38
C TYR A 290 -33.86 24.62 -7.54
N GLN A 291 -34.01 23.61 -8.40
CA GLN A 291 -33.02 22.54 -8.59
C GLN A 291 -32.47 21.99 -7.27
N VAL A 292 -33.36 21.75 -6.29
CA VAL A 292 -32.99 21.52 -4.88
C VAL A 292 -31.95 20.42 -4.71
N CYS A 293 -32.07 19.32 -5.45
CA CYS A 293 -31.10 18.23 -5.37
C CYS A 293 -29.69 18.67 -5.79
N GLU A 294 -29.56 19.47 -6.85
CA GLU A 294 -28.26 20.01 -7.29
C GLU A 294 -27.68 20.96 -6.25
N VAL A 295 -28.50 21.86 -5.70
CA VAL A 295 -28.06 22.82 -4.65
C VAL A 295 -27.55 22.10 -3.41
N TYR A 296 -28.25 21.07 -2.92
CA TYR A 296 -27.79 20.30 -1.76
C TYR A 296 -26.54 19.47 -2.07
N VAL A 297 -26.42 18.90 -3.28
CA VAL A 297 -25.24 18.13 -3.68
C VAL A 297 -24.01 19.04 -3.77
N GLU A 298 -24.15 20.23 -4.36
CA GLU A 298 -23.09 21.25 -4.37
C GLU A 298 -22.74 21.69 -2.95
N ALA A 299 -23.73 21.94 -2.09
CA ALA A 299 -23.52 22.34 -0.71
C ALA A 299 -22.76 21.27 0.10
N PHE A 300 -23.17 20.00 -0.01
CA PHE A 300 -22.43 18.89 0.59
C PHE A 300 -21.02 18.73 0.00
N HIS A 301 -20.85 18.90 -1.31
CA HIS A 301 -19.53 18.85 -1.94
C HIS A 301 -18.58 19.89 -1.34
N HIS A 302 -19.02 21.15 -1.22
CA HIS A 302 -18.22 22.21 -0.61
C HIS A 302 -17.97 21.97 0.89
N ALA A 303 -18.97 21.48 1.63
CA ALA A 303 -18.83 21.18 3.05
C ALA A 303 -17.82 20.04 3.29
N ILE A 304 -17.87 18.97 2.49
CA ILE A 304 -16.92 17.87 2.56
C ILE A 304 -15.52 18.35 2.15
N ALA A 305 -15.40 19.11 1.06
CA ALA A 305 -14.12 19.66 0.61
C ALA A 305 -13.43 20.47 1.72
N SER A 306 -14.16 21.42 2.34
CA SER A 306 -13.66 22.22 3.46
C SER A 306 -13.26 21.35 4.65
N HIS A 307 -14.09 20.37 5.01
CA HIS A 307 -13.82 19.49 6.14
C HIS A 307 -12.59 18.61 5.93
N LEU A 308 -12.44 18.01 4.75
CA LEU A 308 -11.25 17.22 4.40
C LEU A 308 -10.00 18.09 4.32
N GLN A 309 -10.13 19.33 3.83
CA GLN A 309 -9.03 20.28 3.82
C GLN A 309 -8.55 20.59 5.24
N ASP A 310 -9.47 20.84 6.18
CA ASP A 310 -9.16 21.08 7.60
C ASP A 310 -8.50 19.85 8.26
N LEU A 311 -9.03 18.64 7.99
CA LEU A 311 -8.44 17.40 8.48
C LEU A 311 -7.04 17.14 7.90
N SER A 312 -6.76 17.62 6.69
CA SER A 312 -5.45 17.47 6.03
C SER A 312 -4.38 18.48 6.47
N GLN A 313 -4.74 19.48 7.29
CA GLN A 313 -3.76 20.48 7.77
C GLN A 313 -2.81 19.92 8.83
N ARG A 314 -3.21 18.85 9.53
CA ARG A 314 -2.35 18.16 10.50
C ARG A 314 -1.52 17.08 9.80
N PRO A 315 -0.34 16.73 10.34
CA PRO A 315 0.41 15.60 9.83
C PRO A 315 -0.40 14.31 10.03
N LEU A 316 -0.76 13.67 8.92
CA LEU A 316 -1.49 12.40 8.91
C LEU A 316 -0.51 11.22 8.93
N GLU A 317 -0.89 10.16 9.65
CA GLU A 317 -0.14 8.90 9.66
C GLU A 317 -0.34 8.09 8.36
N PHE A 318 0.46 7.05 8.16
CA PHE A 318 0.40 6.19 6.97
C PHE A 318 -1.02 5.65 6.68
N ASN A 319 -1.70 5.12 7.70
CA ASN A 319 -3.04 4.54 7.53
C ASN A 319 -4.08 5.62 7.21
N GLU A 320 -3.93 6.80 7.82
CA GLU A 320 -4.83 7.94 7.62
C GLU A 320 -4.66 8.51 6.21
N LEU A 321 -3.42 8.69 5.76
CA LEU A 321 -3.09 9.09 4.38
C LEU A 321 -3.68 8.09 3.37
N TYR A 322 -3.54 6.79 3.63
CA TYR A 322 -4.13 5.76 2.79
C TYR A 322 -5.66 5.89 2.73
N SER A 323 -6.34 5.88 3.88
CA SER A 323 -7.81 5.93 3.93
C SER A 323 -8.36 7.20 3.27
N LEU A 324 -7.72 8.35 3.47
CA LEU A 324 -8.15 9.61 2.84
C LEU A 324 -7.99 9.56 1.32
N LEU A 325 -6.80 9.17 0.83
CA LEU A 325 -6.51 9.13 -0.60
C LEU A 325 -7.39 8.09 -1.32
N ASP A 326 -7.55 6.91 -0.72
CA ASP A 326 -8.40 5.84 -1.25
C ASP A 326 -9.87 6.27 -1.29
N TRP A 327 -10.37 6.89 -0.22
CA TRP A 327 -11.76 7.35 -0.17
C TRP A 327 -12.05 8.43 -1.22
N VAL A 328 -11.15 9.40 -1.39
CA VAL A 328 -11.30 10.46 -2.41
C VAL A 328 -11.21 9.88 -3.82
N ALA A 329 -10.24 9.00 -4.09
CA ALA A 329 -10.04 8.43 -5.42
C ALA A 329 -11.13 7.42 -5.83
N ASN A 330 -11.53 6.55 -4.88
CA ASN A 330 -12.28 5.33 -5.20
C ASN A 330 -13.67 5.28 -4.57
N THR A 331 -13.92 5.97 -3.46
CA THR A 331 -15.21 5.86 -2.77
C THR A 331 -16.15 7.01 -3.14
N TYR A 332 -15.65 8.25 -3.17
CA TYR A 332 -16.47 9.46 -3.27
C TYR A 332 -17.39 9.48 -4.50
N HIS A 333 -16.87 9.15 -5.68
CA HIS A 333 -17.63 9.09 -6.93
C HIS A 333 -18.20 7.71 -7.27
N SER A 334 -17.99 6.71 -6.42
CA SER A 334 -18.45 5.34 -6.66
C SER A 334 -19.95 5.14 -6.42
N GLU A 335 -20.47 3.98 -6.81
CA GLU A 335 -21.83 3.53 -6.48
C GLU A 335 -22.07 3.42 -4.97
N LEU A 336 -21.02 3.38 -4.16
CA LEU A 336 -21.13 3.37 -2.71
C LEU A 336 -21.50 4.73 -2.12
N PHE A 337 -21.36 5.83 -2.89
CA PHE A 337 -21.69 7.18 -2.44
C PHE A 337 -22.39 8.00 -3.53
N LEU A 338 -21.73 8.98 -4.17
CA LEU A 338 -22.41 9.88 -5.12
C LEU A 338 -22.90 9.18 -6.40
N GLY A 339 -22.33 8.02 -6.73
CA GLY A 339 -22.74 7.20 -7.89
C GLY A 339 -23.92 6.27 -7.63
N HIS A 340 -24.47 6.25 -6.41
CA HIS A 340 -25.52 5.31 -5.99
C HIS A 340 -26.75 5.35 -6.93
N SER A 341 -27.28 4.17 -7.28
CA SER A 341 -28.39 4.03 -8.25
C SER A 341 -29.60 4.90 -7.88
N ASP A 342 -29.92 4.92 -6.59
CA ASP A 342 -31.12 5.57 -6.08
C ASP A 342 -31.03 7.10 -6.11
N LEU A 343 -29.85 7.67 -6.37
CA LEU A 343 -29.66 9.11 -6.57
C LEU A 343 -29.90 9.55 -8.02
N LYS A 344 -29.89 8.63 -8.99
CA LYS A 344 -30.15 8.92 -10.42
C LYS A 344 -31.65 8.98 -10.74
N PRO A 345 -32.10 9.85 -11.66
CA PRO A 345 -31.32 10.75 -12.53
C PRO A 345 -31.01 12.14 -11.94
N GLU A 346 -31.54 12.49 -10.77
CA GLU A 346 -31.53 13.85 -10.22
C GLU A 346 -30.15 14.36 -9.80
N VAL A 347 -29.26 13.49 -9.35
CA VAL A 347 -27.91 13.87 -8.92
C VAL A 347 -26.93 13.69 -10.09
N GLN A 348 -26.51 14.80 -10.70
CA GLN A 348 -25.49 14.81 -11.75
C GLN A 348 -24.13 15.23 -11.19
N THR A 349 -23.20 14.28 -11.10
CA THR A 349 -21.84 14.53 -10.58
C THR A 349 -20.90 15.24 -11.57
N LYS A 350 -21.32 15.38 -12.84
CA LYS A 350 -20.47 15.88 -13.94
C LYS A 350 -20.08 17.35 -13.82
N ASN A 351 -20.84 18.14 -13.06
CA ASN A 351 -20.64 19.58 -12.92
C ASN A 351 -19.90 19.95 -11.62
N LEU A 352 -19.60 18.96 -10.76
CA LEU A 352 -18.90 19.21 -9.50
C LEU A 352 -17.41 19.49 -9.77
N SER A 353 -16.86 20.43 -9.02
CA SER A 353 -15.42 20.66 -8.96
C SER A 353 -14.68 19.45 -8.39
N LEU A 354 -13.34 19.48 -8.46
CA LEU A 354 -12.52 18.51 -7.74
C LEU A 354 -12.74 18.70 -6.22
N LEU A 355 -12.92 17.59 -5.50
CA LEU A 355 -13.14 17.61 -4.05
C LEU A 355 -11.93 18.19 -3.29
N LEU A 356 -10.73 17.92 -3.78
CA LEU A 356 -9.48 18.49 -3.30
C LEU A 356 -8.85 19.29 -4.43
N THR A 357 -8.18 20.40 -4.08
CA THR A 357 -7.38 21.15 -5.05
C THR A 357 -6.25 20.27 -5.60
N THR A 358 -5.76 20.59 -6.80
CA THR A 358 -4.63 19.87 -7.38
C THR A 358 -3.39 19.93 -6.49
N GLU A 359 -3.18 21.07 -5.83
CA GLU A 359 -2.09 21.32 -4.89
C GLU A 359 -2.23 20.47 -3.61
N ASP A 360 -3.43 20.40 -3.03
CA ASP A 360 -3.68 19.56 -1.84
C ASP A 360 -3.55 18.07 -2.17
N TRP A 361 -4.03 17.65 -3.34
CA TRP A 361 -3.92 16.27 -3.81
C TRP A 361 -2.45 15.86 -4.02
N ASP A 362 -1.66 16.69 -4.71
CA ASP A 362 -0.24 16.39 -4.92
C ASP A 362 0.54 16.40 -3.60
N ARG A 363 0.23 17.32 -2.67
CA ARG A 363 0.81 17.32 -1.31
C ARG A 363 0.53 16.01 -0.57
N LEU A 364 -0.74 15.58 -0.51
CA LEU A 364 -1.12 14.33 0.17
C LEU A 364 -0.47 13.10 -0.46
N ASN A 365 -0.34 13.07 -1.80
CA ASN A 365 0.38 12.01 -2.48
C ASN A 365 1.86 11.98 -2.10
N ASP A 366 2.51 13.13 -2.01
CA ASP A 366 3.93 13.20 -1.64
C ASP A 366 4.13 12.85 -0.15
N ASP A 367 3.23 13.24 0.74
CA ASP A 367 3.24 12.82 2.15
C ASP A 367 3.04 11.31 2.29
N TYR A 368 2.11 10.72 1.53
CA TYR A 368 1.92 9.26 1.48
C TYR A 368 3.20 8.56 1.01
N ILE A 369 3.81 9.05 -0.06
CA ILE A 369 5.06 8.51 -0.61
C ILE A 369 6.21 8.61 0.39
N ASN A 370 6.35 9.74 1.10
CA ASN A 370 7.34 9.91 2.15
C ASN A 370 7.10 8.94 3.32
N SER A 371 5.85 8.73 3.69
CA SER A 371 5.44 7.77 4.72
C SER A 371 5.77 6.33 4.31
N VAL A 372 5.47 5.94 3.06
CA VAL A 372 5.88 4.65 2.48
C VAL A 372 7.39 4.47 2.55
N LYS A 373 8.17 5.48 2.13
CA LYS A 373 9.64 5.43 2.18
C LYS A 373 10.15 5.12 3.59
N GLY A 374 9.62 5.82 4.61
CA GLY A 374 9.97 5.56 6.01
C GLY A 374 9.62 4.14 6.47
N LYS A 375 8.46 3.63 6.07
CA LYS A 375 8.02 2.27 6.37
C LYS A 375 8.91 1.22 5.71
N ILE A 376 9.20 1.34 4.42
CA ILE A 376 10.06 0.40 3.68
C ILE A 376 11.46 0.32 4.30
N LYS A 377 12.06 1.48 4.59
CA LYS A 377 13.36 1.53 5.29
C LYS A 377 13.33 0.83 6.65
N THR A 378 12.26 1.05 7.43
CA THR A 378 12.07 0.38 8.72
C THR A 378 11.92 -1.14 8.55
N TYR A 379 11.12 -1.60 7.58
CA TYR A 379 10.93 -3.03 7.35
C TYR A 379 12.22 -3.72 6.93
N PHE A 380 12.98 -3.14 6.01
CA PHE A 380 14.27 -3.71 5.59
C PHE A 380 15.28 -3.70 6.74
N GLY A 381 15.31 -2.63 7.55
CA GLY A 381 16.08 -2.60 8.80
C GLY A 381 15.69 -3.73 9.77
N ASN A 382 14.39 -3.99 9.93
CA ASN A 382 13.91 -5.09 10.78
C ASN A 382 14.28 -6.47 10.24
N ILE A 383 14.30 -6.65 8.92
CA ILE A 383 14.76 -7.91 8.30
C ILE A 383 16.22 -8.17 8.68
N LEU A 384 17.09 -7.17 8.52
CA LEU A 384 18.49 -7.25 8.92
C LEU A 384 18.64 -7.51 10.43
N MET A 385 17.90 -6.79 11.28
CA MET A 385 17.90 -7.02 12.72
C MET A 385 17.49 -8.46 13.07
N LEU A 386 16.54 -9.04 12.34
CA LEU A 386 16.13 -10.43 12.54
C LEU A 386 17.22 -11.42 12.09
N GLU A 387 17.95 -11.13 11.01
CA GLU A 387 19.12 -11.93 10.63
C GLU A 387 20.20 -11.87 11.74
N VAL A 388 20.49 -10.69 12.29
CA VAL A 388 21.43 -10.51 13.41
C VAL A 388 21.01 -11.34 14.63
N THR A 389 19.80 -11.10 15.14
CA THR A 389 19.34 -11.63 16.44
C THR A 389 18.92 -13.10 16.38
N GLU A 390 18.34 -13.56 15.27
CA GLU A 390 17.81 -14.92 15.16
C GLU A 390 18.73 -15.89 14.42
N LYS A 391 19.66 -15.38 13.60
CA LYS A 391 20.60 -16.22 12.86
C LYS A 391 22.03 -16.02 13.36
N TRP A 392 22.58 -14.81 13.26
CA TRP A 392 24.01 -14.56 13.50
C TRP A 392 24.41 -14.82 14.95
N GLU A 393 23.76 -14.16 15.92
CA GLU A 393 24.07 -14.31 17.35
C GLU A 393 23.90 -15.74 17.88
N LYS A 394 22.99 -16.49 17.26
CA LYS A 394 22.64 -17.87 17.64
C LYS A 394 23.34 -18.92 16.78
N GLU A 395 24.16 -18.51 15.81
CA GLU A 395 24.83 -19.35 14.82
C GLU A 395 23.92 -20.42 14.18
N VAL A 396 22.69 -20.03 13.86
CA VAL A 396 21.70 -20.97 13.29
C VAL A 396 22.03 -21.24 11.82
N PRO A 397 22.22 -22.51 11.40
CA PRO A 397 22.54 -22.81 10.01
C PRO A 397 21.42 -22.37 9.05
N PRO A 398 21.75 -22.01 7.79
CA PRO A 398 20.78 -21.73 6.75
C PRO A 398 19.85 -22.92 6.49
N GLU A 399 18.66 -22.62 5.96
CA GLU A 399 17.75 -23.65 5.46
C GLU A 399 18.29 -24.19 4.12
N VAL A 400 18.04 -25.47 3.83
CA VAL A 400 18.47 -26.10 2.58
C VAL A 400 17.23 -26.42 1.74
N LYS A 401 17.17 -25.85 0.54
CA LYS A 401 16.09 -26.13 -0.43
C LYS A 401 16.69 -26.34 -1.81
N ASP A 402 16.29 -27.42 -2.47
CA ASP A 402 16.82 -27.81 -3.80
C ASP A 402 18.35 -27.85 -3.83
N ASN A 403 18.94 -28.40 -2.76
CA ASN A 403 20.39 -28.45 -2.51
C ASN A 403 21.08 -27.07 -2.37
N LEU A 404 20.35 -25.97 -2.31
CA LEU A 404 20.90 -24.63 -2.10
C LEU A 404 20.63 -24.13 -0.68
N TYR A 405 21.59 -23.41 -0.10
CA TYR A 405 21.36 -22.68 1.14
C TYR A 405 20.47 -21.46 0.88
N GLN A 406 19.52 -21.22 1.77
CA GLN A 406 18.53 -20.16 1.65
C GLN A 406 18.38 -19.36 2.95
N SER A 407 18.11 -18.07 2.77
CA SER A 407 17.54 -17.18 3.79
C SER A 407 16.14 -16.74 3.33
N SER A 408 15.27 -16.40 4.28
CA SER A 408 13.95 -15.86 3.97
C SER A 408 14.02 -14.43 3.39
N LEU A 409 15.19 -13.78 3.41
CA LEU A 409 15.45 -12.41 2.98
C LEU A 409 14.73 -12.05 1.67
N SER A 410 14.93 -12.87 0.63
CA SER A 410 14.35 -12.61 -0.69
C SER A 410 12.82 -12.58 -0.66
N PHE A 411 12.22 -13.58 -0.02
CA PHE A 411 10.78 -13.70 0.09
C PHE A 411 10.19 -12.57 0.92
N ASP A 412 10.82 -12.23 2.04
CA ASP A 412 10.34 -11.17 2.93
C ASP A 412 10.34 -9.81 2.23
N ILE A 413 11.44 -9.47 1.54
CA ILE A 413 11.57 -8.24 0.75
C ILE A 413 10.51 -8.18 -0.35
N GLN A 414 10.37 -9.23 -1.16
CA GLN A 414 9.39 -9.26 -2.25
C GLN A 414 7.95 -9.15 -1.72
N THR A 415 7.66 -9.75 -0.58
CA THR A 415 6.35 -9.65 0.07
C THR A 415 6.04 -8.20 0.45
N ILE A 416 6.98 -7.51 1.11
CA ILE A 416 6.82 -6.11 1.51
C ILE A 416 6.61 -5.20 0.28
N ILE A 417 7.41 -5.39 -0.78
CA ILE A 417 7.26 -4.63 -2.02
C ILE A 417 5.88 -4.88 -2.63
N GLY A 418 5.47 -6.14 -2.73
CA GLY A 418 4.18 -6.53 -3.30
C GLY A 418 2.98 -5.98 -2.51
N GLU A 419 3.05 -5.96 -1.19
CA GLU A 419 2.00 -5.40 -0.33
C GLU A 419 1.84 -3.89 -0.53
N HIS A 420 2.93 -3.13 -0.46
CA HIS A 420 2.86 -1.68 -0.65
C HIS A 420 2.49 -1.27 -2.08
N MET A 421 2.88 -2.07 -3.09
CA MET A 421 2.42 -1.87 -4.46
C MET A 421 0.92 -2.08 -4.62
N LYS A 422 0.33 -3.08 -3.95
CA LYS A 422 -1.12 -3.30 -3.99
C LYS A 422 -1.89 -2.15 -3.33
N LEU A 423 -1.42 -1.69 -2.17
CA LEU A 423 -2.03 -0.55 -1.47
C LEU A 423 -1.98 0.72 -2.32
N SER A 424 -0.82 1.05 -2.88
CA SER A 424 -0.67 2.22 -3.74
C SER A 424 -1.44 2.10 -5.06
N GLU A 425 -1.56 0.90 -5.64
CA GLU A 425 -2.37 0.64 -6.83
C GLU A 425 -3.86 0.83 -6.60
N ALA A 426 -4.36 0.47 -5.42
CA ALA A 426 -5.74 0.71 -5.05
C ALA A 426 -6.08 2.20 -5.22
N ILE A 427 -5.22 3.10 -4.74
CA ILE A 427 -5.39 4.55 -4.87
C ILE A 427 -5.17 5.01 -6.32
N SER A 428 -3.99 4.75 -6.91
CA SER A 428 -3.70 5.12 -8.29
C SER A 428 -2.51 4.40 -8.91
N LYS A 429 -2.52 4.25 -10.24
CA LYS A 429 -1.38 3.71 -11.00
C LYS A 429 -0.11 4.54 -10.85
N LYS A 430 -0.22 5.88 -10.72
CA LYS A 430 0.92 6.79 -10.52
C LYS A 430 1.61 6.50 -9.19
N LEU A 431 0.84 6.32 -8.11
CA LEU A 431 1.39 5.97 -6.81
C LEU A 431 2.04 4.59 -6.83
N LYS A 432 1.42 3.59 -7.46
CA LYS A 432 2.03 2.26 -7.65
C LYS A 432 3.44 2.35 -8.23
N THR A 433 3.60 3.11 -9.31
CA THR A 433 4.92 3.30 -9.97
C THR A 433 5.91 3.99 -9.04
N LYS A 434 5.53 5.11 -8.40
CA LYS A 434 6.39 5.81 -7.43
C LYS A 434 6.80 4.90 -6.26
N THR A 435 5.88 4.11 -5.73
CA THR A 435 6.14 3.15 -4.64
C THR A 435 7.16 2.09 -5.05
N LEU A 436 7.04 1.54 -6.26
CA LEU A 436 8.02 0.58 -6.78
C LEU A 436 9.40 1.22 -6.94
N GLU A 437 9.48 2.42 -7.53
CA GLU A 437 10.74 3.17 -7.68
C GLU A 437 11.42 3.42 -6.32
N LEU A 438 10.64 3.78 -5.28
CA LEU A 438 11.15 3.96 -3.92
C LEU A 438 11.68 2.68 -3.30
N CYS A 439 10.97 1.56 -3.48
CA CYS A 439 11.42 0.26 -3.01
C CYS A 439 12.76 -0.14 -3.65
N LEU A 440 12.92 0.12 -4.95
CA LEU A 440 14.17 -0.14 -5.67
C LEU A 440 15.30 0.78 -5.20
N ALA A 441 15.00 2.07 -4.97
CA ALA A 441 15.95 3.01 -4.40
C ALA A 441 16.44 2.57 -3.02
N GLU A 442 15.55 2.14 -2.12
CA GLU A 442 15.97 1.61 -0.81
C GLU A 442 16.75 0.29 -0.96
N LEU A 443 16.44 -0.57 -1.94
CA LEU A 443 17.24 -1.78 -2.19
C LEU A 443 18.69 -1.47 -2.60
N HIS A 444 18.91 -0.40 -3.37
CA HIS A 444 20.26 0.05 -3.71
C HIS A 444 21.07 0.42 -2.45
N GLU A 445 20.43 0.93 -1.40
CA GLU A 445 21.09 1.25 -0.11
C GLU A 445 21.16 0.03 0.82
N PHE A 446 20.12 -0.80 0.84
CA PHE A 446 19.98 -1.91 1.77
C PHE A 446 20.97 -3.05 1.50
N ILE A 447 21.17 -3.45 0.24
CA ILE A 447 22.04 -4.59 -0.10
C ILE A 447 23.49 -4.34 0.33
N PRO A 448 24.11 -3.17 0.04
CA PRO A 448 25.44 -2.84 0.55
C PRO A 448 25.50 -2.80 2.07
N ARG A 449 24.54 -2.10 2.72
CA ARG A 449 24.48 -1.99 4.20
C ARG A 449 24.41 -3.36 4.87
N PHE A 450 23.53 -4.24 4.38
CA PHE A 450 23.43 -5.61 4.86
C PHE A 450 24.76 -6.35 4.74
N GLY A 451 25.44 -6.19 3.60
CA GLY A 451 26.73 -6.78 3.34
C GLY A 451 27.83 -6.31 4.29
N GLU A 452 27.90 -5.00 4.54
CA GLU A 452 28.84 -4.38 5.44
C GLU A 452 28.64 -4.87 6.88
N ASP A 453 27.41 -4.80 7.39
CA ASP A 453 27.08 -5.25 8.75
C ASP A 453 27.39 -6.73 8.97
N PHE A 454 27.10 -7.58 7.98
CA PHE A 454 27.45 -9.00 8.03
C PHE A 454 28.97 -9.23 8.12
N LEU A 455 29.75 -8.48 7.32
CA LEU A 455 31.21 -8.60 7.33
C LEU A 455 31.83 -8.07 8.62
N GLU A 456 31.33 -6.96 9.15
CA GLU A 456 31.76 -6.40 10.43
C GLU A 456 31.48 -7.38 11.58
N TRP A 457 30.25 -7.92 11.65
CA TRP A 457 29.90 -8.93 12.64
C TRP A 457 30.85 -10.13 12.58
N ASN A 458 31.09 -10.68 11.39
CA ASN A 458 31.94 -11.85 11.22
C ASN A 458 33.44 -11.56 11.46
N ALA A 459 33.90 -10.33 11.26
CA ALA A 459 35.27 -9.94 11.57
C ALA A 459 35.56 -9.99 13.09
N VAL A 460 34.56 -9.69 13.91
CA VAL A 460 34.66 -9.73 15.38
C VAL A 460 34.56 -11.16 15.93
N HIS A 461 33.68 -11.99 15.35
CA HIS A 461 33.32 -13.29 15.93
C HIS A 461 34.11 -14.49 15.37
N ASP A 462 34.73 -14.38 14.18
CA ASP A 462 35.34 -15.52 13.45
C ASP A 462 34.43 -16.78 13.37
N SER A 463 33.13 -16.56 13.16
CA SER A 463 32.11 -17.62 13.23
C SER A 463 32.34 -18.73 12.17
N PRO A 464 32.14 -20.02 12.52
CA PRO A 464 32.14 -21.11 11.55
C PRO A 464 30.98 -21.01 10.54
N MET A 465 29.92 -20.24 10.85
CA MET A 465 28.76 -20.07 9.98
C MET A 465 29.00 -19.11 8.81
N PHE A 466 30.18 -18.51 8.69
CA PHE A 466 30.49 -17.59 7.59
C PHE A 466 30.28 -18.20 6.20
N ALA A 467 30.81 -19.40 5.94
CA ALA A 467 30.69 -20.05 4.63
C ALA A 467 29.24 -20.47 4.29
N PRO A 468 28.46 -21.04 5.24
CA PRO A 468 27.03 -21.24 5.05
C PRO A 468 26.25 -19.94 4.76
N TYR A 469 26.44 -18.90 5.57
CA TYR A 469 25.75 -17.61 5.39
C TYR A 469 26.13 -16.91 4.10
N PHE A 470 27.41 -16.97 3.72
CA PHE A 470 27.88 -16.51 2.42
C PHE A 470 27.06 -17.11 1.28
N ALA A 471 26.96 -18.45 1.23
CA ALA A 471 26.21 -19.14 0.18
C ALA A 471 24.71 -18.77 0.23
N ALA A 472 24.12 -18.75 1.42
CA ALA A 472 22.71 -18.41 1.62
C ALA A 472 22.35 -17.01 1.12
N TYR A 473 23.15 -16.00 1.46
CA TYR A 473 22.88 -14.62 1.09
C TYR A 473 23.07 -14.37 -0.40
N ILE A 474 24.11 -14.93 -1.01
CA ILE A 474 24.27 -14.80 -2.46
C ILE A 474 23.12 -15.46 -3.21
N ASN A 475 22.72 -16.67 -2.82
CA ASN A 475 21.56 -17.33 -3.41
C ASN A 475 20.28 -16.48 -3.25
N SER A 476 20.02 -15.99 -2.03
CA SER A 476 18.82 -15.22 -1.72
C SER A 476 18.77 -13.89 -2.48
N PHE A 477 19.88 -13.16 -2.60
CA PHE A 477 19.92 -11.93 -3.40
C PHE A 477 19.73 -12.21 -4.88
N HIS A 478 20.27 -13.30 -5.43
CA HIS A 478 19.95 -13.68 -6.80
C HIS A 478 18.47 -14.04 -6.99
N ASP A 479 17.86 -14.74 -6.04
CA ASP A 479 16.41 -15.02 -6.06
C ASP A 479 15.59 -13.73 -5.99
N LEU A 480 16.07 -12.74 -5.22
CA LEU A 480 15.43 -11.42 -5.15
C LEU A 480 15.48 -10.73 -6.52
N LEU A 481 16.64 -10.68 -7.17
CA LEU A 481 16.76 -10.07 -8.51
C LEU A 481 15.87 -10.78 -9.54
N SER A 482 15.86 -12.11 -9.53
CA SER A 482 14.97 -12.89 -10.40
C SER A 482 13.50 -12.59 -10.11
N GLY A 483 13.11 -12.42 -8.84
CA GLY A 483 11.76 -12.03 -8.46
C GLY A 483 11.40 -10.62 -8.95
N LEU A 484 12.31 -9.67 -8.83
CA LEU A 484 12.15 -8.30 -9.34
C LEU A 484 11.95 -8.26 -10.87
N GLU A 485 12.68 -9.08 -11.62
CA GLU A 485 12.53 -9.19 -13.07
C GLU A 485 11.23 -9.87 -13.48
N THR A 486 10.88 -10.99 -12.83
CA THR A 486 9.77 -11.85 -13.27
C THR A 486 8.41 -11.42 -12.73
N VAL A 487 8.33 -11.09 -11.44
CA VAL A 487 7.08 -10.71 -10.75
C VAL A 487 6.82 -9.22 -10.95
N PHE A 488 7.84 -8.39 -10.75
CA PHE A 488 7.68 -6.93 -10.75
C PHE A 488 8.03 -6.27 -12.09
N LYS A 489 8.62 -7.02 -13.04
CA LYS A 489 8.97 -6.56 -14.40
C LYS A 489 9.89 -5.32 -14.39
N VAL A 490 10.85 -5.32 -13.48
CA VAL A 490 11.78 -4.21 -13.27
C VAL A 490 13.13 -4.49 -13.94
N ASN A 491 13.79 -3.44 -14.44
CA ASN A 491 15.20 -3.52 -14.83
C ASN A 491 16.10 -3.55 -13.57
N THR A 492 16.86 -4.62 -13.41
CA THR A 492 17.72 -4.91 -12.26
C THR A 492 19.22 -4.64 -12.53
N GLU A 493 19.60 -4.08 -13.68
CA GLU A 493 21.01 -3.91 -14.09
C GLU A 493 21.89 -3.25 -13.01
N GLU A 494 21.43 -2.18 -12.37
CA GLU A 494 22.18 -1.51 -11.30
C GLU A 494 22.29 -2.38 -10.03
N LEU A 495 21.19 -3.04 -9.64
CA LEU A 495 21.21 -3.99 -8.51
C LEU A 495 22.12 -5.20 -8.79
N GLN A 496 22.20 -5.66 -10.04
CA GLN A 496 23.14 -6.72 -10.44
C GLN A 496 24.59 -6.28 -10.26
N LYS A 497 24.94 -5.02 -10.59
CA LYS A 497 26.28 -4.47 -10.35
C LYS A 497 26.61 -4.41 -8.85
N ILE A 498 25.64 -3.98 -8.03
CA ILE A 498 25.78 -3.95 -6.57
C ILE A 498 26.00 -5.37 -6.02
N LEU A 499 25.19 -6.34 -6.44
CA LEU A 499 25.34 -7.73 -6.02
C LEU A 499 26.67 -8.33 -6.47
N ALA A 500 27.16 -8.01 -7.67
CA ALA A 500 28.46 -8.44 -8.15
C ALA A 500 29.61 -7.89 -7.28
N ALA A 501 29.54 -6.61 -6.89
CA ALA A 501 30.49 -5.98 -5.97
C ALA A 501 30.47 -6.64 -4.59
N LEU A 502 29.28 -6.87 -4.03
CA LEU A 502 29.09 -7.59 -2.76
C LEU A 502 29.66 -9.00 -2.82
N THR A 503 29.34 -9.74 -3.88
CA THR A 503 29.84 -11.11 -4.12
C THR A 503 31.36 -11.13 -4.18
N LYS A 504 31.98 -10.15 -4.85
CA LYS A 504 33.45 -10.02 -4.90
C LYS A 504 34.04 -9.76 -3.51
N ASN A 505 33.44 -8.89 -2.72
CA ASN A 505 33.90 -8.60 -1.36
C ASN A 505 33.81 -9.84 -0.47
N PHE A 506 32.68 -10.54 -0.51
CA PHE A 506 32.50 -11.78 0.22
C PHE A 506 33.48 -12.87 -0.22
N ARG A 507 33.69 -13.07 -1.53
CA ARG A 507 34.69 -14.00 -2.10
C ARG A 507 36.09 -13.70 -1.55
N ASN A 508 36.49 -12.43 -1.47
CA ASN A 508 37.79 -12.04 -0.94
C ASN A 508 37.94 -12.39 0.55
N VAL A 509 36.92 -12.11 1.37
CA VAL A 509 36.92 -12.46 2.80
C VAL A 509 36.95 -13.97 3.00
N PHE A 510 36.18 -14.72 2.21
CA PHE A 510 36.17 -16.18 2.18
C PHE A 510 37.58 -16.74 1.94
N LEU A 511 38.24 -16.30 0.86
CA LEU A 511 39.58 -16.77 0.52
C LEU A 511 40.62 -16.39 1.57
N ASN A 512 40.49 -15.20 2.19
CA ASN A 512 41.36 -14.78 3.28
C ASN A 512 41.18 -15.66 4.52
N LYS A 513 39.95 -15.98 4.92
CA LYS A 513 39.69 -16.89 6.05
C LYS A 513 40.23 -18.30 5.79
N LEU A 514 39.96 -18.84 4.61
CA LEU A 514 40.53 -20.12 4.19
C LEU A 514 42.06 -20.10 4.29
N ARG A 515 42.70 -19.04 3.77
CA ARG A 515 44.15 -18.88 3.85
C ARG A 515 44.65 -18.84 5.29
N THR A 516 44.01 -18.05 6.16
CA THR A 516 44.38 -17.94 7.57
C THR A 516 44.31 -19.29 8.29
N LYS A 517 43.27 -20.10 8.04
CA LYS A 517 43.12 -21.44 8.66
C LYS A 517 44.08 -22.48 8.06
N THR A 518 44.33 -22.44 6.75
CA THR A 518 45.16 -23.45 6.05
C THR A 518 46.66 -23.19 6.11
N GLN A 519 47.11 -21.94 6.13
CA GLN A 519 48.54 -21.59 6.08
C GLN A 519 49.39 -22.19 7.22
N PRO A 520 48.95 -22.19 8.50
CA PRO A 520 49.68 -22.84 9.58
C PRO A 520 49.87 -24.35 9.35
N LEU A 521 48.85 -25.01 8.81
CA LEU A 521 48.88 -26.44 8.49
C LEU A 521 49.81 -26.72 7.31
N LEU A 522 49.74 -25.91 6.26
CA LEU A 522 50.64 -25.99 5.10
C LEU A 522 52.11 -25.80 5.50
N LYS A 523 52.42 -24.87 6.41
CA LYS A 523 53.81 -24.63 6.87
C LYS A 523 54.43 -25.82 7.61
N LYS A 524 53.61 -26.70 8.19
CA LYS A 524 54.04 -27.91 8.90
C LYS A 524 54.51 -29.03 7.96
N ILE A 525 54.13 -29.00 6.68
CA ILE A 525 54.54 -30.00 5.70
C ILE A 525 56.08 -30.06 5.64
N LEU A 526 56.64 -31.28 5.64
CA LEU A 526 58.08 -31.59 5.74
C LEU A 526 58.78 -31.19 7.06
N THR A 527 58.05 -30.88 8.13
CA THR A 527 58.65 -30.80 9.49
C THR A 527 58.92 -32.20 10.05
N LYS A 528 59.72 -32.29 11.13
CA LYS A 528 60.00 -33.58 11.78
C LYS A 528 58.72 -34.25 12.26
N ASP A 529 57.83 -33.48 12.87
CA ASP A 529 56.57 -33.96 13.44
C ASP A 529 55.60 -34.43 12.34
N TRP A 530 55.56 -33.70 11.22
CA TRP A 530 54.85 -34.15 10.02
C TRP A 530 55.45 -35.43 9.45
N ILE A 531 56.77 -35.59 9.37
CA ILE A 531 57.39 -36.83 8.84
C ILE A 531 57.07 -38.03 9.75
N LEU A 532 57.11 -37.84 11.07
CA LEU A 532 56.87 -38.89 12.07
C LEU A 532 55.38 -39.23 12.27
N ALA A 533 54.47 -38.52 11.59
CA ALA A 533 53.03 -38.69 11.76
C ALA A 533 52.54 -38.50 13.20
N SER A 534 53.21 -37.64 13.97
CA SER A 534 52.81 -37.33 15.35
C SER A 534 51.66 -36.31 15.44
N GLU A 535 51.12 -35.87 14.30
CA GLU A 535 50.03 -34.90 14.21
C GLU A 535 48.68 -35.56 13.88
N GLN A 536 47.58 -34.84 14.14
CA GLN A 536 46.22 -35.24 13.74
C GLN A 536 46.16 -35.54 12.22
N PRO A 537 45.71 -36.74 11.82
CA PRO A 537 45.64 -37.12 10.41
C PRO A 537 44.69 -36.20 9.65
N ASN A 538 45.05 -35.86 8.41
CA ASN A 538 44.21 -35.10 7.46
C ASN A 538 43.74 -33.71 7.92
N SER A 539 44.41 -33.11 8.91
CA SER A 539 44.05 -31.79 9.45
C SER A 539 43.89 -30.69 8.37
N LEU A 540 44.74 -30.71 7.33
CA LEU A 540 44.62 -29.78 6.20
C LEU A 540 43.34 -30.02 5.38
N ALA A 541 43.02 -31.27 5.07
CA ALA A 541 41.82 -31.61 4.30
C ALA A 541 40.56 -31.22 5.07
N VAL A 542 40.50 -31.50 6.38
CA VAL A 542 39.38 -31.08 7.24
C VAL A 542 39.23 -29.56 7.25
N ALA A 543 40.33 -28.80 7.40
CA ALA A 543 40.30 -27.35 7.38
C ALA A 543 39.84 -26.77 6.03
N VAL A 544 40.12 -27.45 4.92
CA VAL A 544 39.63 -27.06 3.58
C VAL A 544 38.16 -27.45 3.41
N SER A 545 37.74 -28.61 3.92
CA SER A 545 36.35 -29.08 3.85
C SER A 545 35.38 -28.16 4.59
N GLN A 546 35.78 -27.62 5.74
CA GLN A 546 35.00 -26.61 6.51
C GLN A 546 34.57 -25.37 5.69
N PHE A 547 35.20 -25.13 4.55
CA PHE A 547 34.83 -24.05 3.63
C PHE A 547 34.24 -24.60 2.33
N SER A 548 34.92 -25.57 1.72
CA SER A 548 34.58 -26.07 0.38
C SER A 548 33.28 -26.85 0.31
N GLU A 549 32.89 -27.57 1.36
CA GLU A 549 31.65 -28.36 1.37
C GLU A 549 30.41 -27.46 1.19
N HIS A 550 30.45 -26.24 1.74
CA HIS A 550 29.33 -25.30 1.65
C HIS A 550 29.16 -24.69 0.25
N LEU A 551 30.20 -24.71 -0.59
CA LEU A 551 30.14 -24.14 -1.94
C LEU A 551 29.26 -24.97 -2.89
N GLN A 552 29.06 -26.25 -2.61
CA GLN A 552 28.11 -27.10 -3.35
C GLN A 552 26.66 -26.62 -3.20
N HIS A 553 26.38 -25.88 -2.11
CA HIS A 553 25.08 -25.29 -1.82
C HIS A 553 24.94 -23.85 -2.31
N THR A 554 25.88 -23.37 -3.13
CA THR A 554 25.82 -22.07 -3.80
C THR A 554 25.35 -22.25 -5.24
N ARG A 555 24.55 -21.30 -5.76
CA ARG A 555 24.07 -21.30 -7.14
C ARG A 555 25.23 -21.39 -8.14
N GLN A 556 25.04 -22.20 -9.18
CA GLN A 556 26.01 -22.35 -10.27
C GLN A 556 25.90 -21.21 -11.29
N PRO A 557 27.00 -20.78 -11.94
CA PRO A 557 28.36 -21.35 -11.88
C PRO A 557 29.24 -20.83 -10.72
N LEU A 558 28.75 -19.86 -9.93
CA LEU A 558 29.52 -19.20 -8.88
C LEU A 558 30.12 -20.18 -7.86
N GLY A 559 29.34 -21.16 -7.39
CA GLY A 559 29.81 -22.16 -6.43
C GLY A 559 31.00 -22.96 -6.95
N GLN A 560 30.87 -23.52 -8.16
CA GLN A 560 31.92 -24.28 -8.82
C GLN A 560 33.16 -23.43 -9.13
N GLU A 561 32.99 -22.21 -9.66
CA GLU A 561 34.12 -21.30 -9.93
C GLU A 561 34.96 -21.05 -8.67
N LEU A 562 34.30 -20.74 -7.55
CA LEU A 562 34.99 -20.49 -6.29
C LEU A 562 35.65 -21.76 -5.75
N LEU A 563 34.98 -22.91 -5.88
CA LEU A 563 35.54 -24.20 -5.49
C LEU A 563 36.79 -24.55 -6.31
N CYS A 564 36.82 -24.24 -7.60
CA CYS A 564 38.00 -24.41 -8.46
C CYS A 564 39.14 -23.46 -8.06
N HIS A 565 38.83 -22.24 -7.63
CA HIS A 565 39.85 -21.35 -7.03
C HIS A 565 40.40 -21.91 -5.71
N VAL A 566 39.55 -22.46 -4.85
CA VAL A 566 39.99 -23.16 -3.63
C VAL A 566 40.92 -24.32 -3.98
N HIS A 567 40.53 -25.16 -4.92
CA HIS A 567 41.33 -26.31 -5.36
C HIS A 567 42.71 -25.88 -5.88
N LYS A 568 42.76 -24.91 -6.81
CA LYS A 568 44.02 -24.33 -7.31
C LYS A 568 44.88 -23.75 -6.19
N TYR A 569 44.28 -23.01 -5.26
CA TYR A 569 44.98 -22.43 -4.12
C TYR A 569 45.66 -23.50 -3.26
N VAL A 570 44.92 -24.53 -2.83
CA VAL A 570 45.49 -25.54 -1.92
C VAL A 570 46.58 -26.35 -2.63
N VAL A 571 46.37 -26.75 -3.89
CA VAL A 571 47.39 -27.48 -4.66
C VAL A 571 48.66 -26.65 -4.84
N ARG A 572 48.53 -25.40 -5.26
CA ARG A 572 49.66 -24.48 -5.42
C ARG A 572 50.44 -24.32 -4.12
N GLU A 573 49.75 -24.02 -3.02
CA GLU A 573 50.41 -23.81 -1.74
C GLU A 573 51.05 -25.10 -1.22
N TYR A 574 50.43 -26.26 -1.42
CA TYR A 574 51.02 -27.55 -1.07
C TYR A 574 52.32 -27.78 -1.84
N ILE A 575 52.30 -27.58 -3.16
CA ILE A 575 53.49 -27.66 -4.04
C ILE A 575 54.59 -26.73 -3.53
N VAL A 576 54.25 -25.47 -3.24
CA VAL A 576 55.20 -24.48 -2.71
C VAL A 576 55.87 -24.96 -1.41
N GLN A 577 55.18 -25.72 -0.56
CA GLN A 577 55.78 -26.23 0.69
C GLN A 577 56.70 -27.42 0.47
N ILE A 578 56.38 -28.32 -0.47
CA ILE A 578 57.20 -29.51 -0.73
C ILE A 578 58.45 -29.23 -1.57
N ILE A 579 58.43 -28.20 -2.42
CA ILE A 579 59.61 -27.79 -3.20
C ILE A 579 60.59 -26.92 -2.41
N LYS A 580 60.18 -26.39 -1.25
CA LYS A 580 61.06 -25.55 -0.42
C LYS A 580 62.28 -26.35 0.06
N PRO A 581 63.50 -25.78 0.00
CA PRO A 581 64.70 -26.48 0.44
C PRO A 581 64.67 -26.72 1.95
N LYS A 582 64.45 -27.98 2.35
CA LYS A 582 64.38 -28.40 3.76
C LYS A 582 65.28 -29.62 4.01
N LYS A 583 66.57 -29.36 4.29
CA LYS A 583 67.62 -30.32 4.71
C LYS A 583 67.83 -31.54 3.77
N LYS A 584 69.02 -32.15 3.81
CA LYS A 584 69.28 -33.39 3.06
C LYS A 584 68.53 -34.56 3.70
N MET A 585 67.79 -35.33 2.90
CA MET A 585 67.08 -36.54 3.32
C MET A 585 67.82 -37.80 2.84
N ASN A 586 67.82 -38.86 3.65
CA ASN A 586 68.34 -40.16 3.25
C ASN A 586 67.30 -40.93 2.40
N GLY A 587 67.73 -42.02 1.75
CA GLY A 587 66.88 -42.73 0.81
C GLY A 587 65.59 -43.34 1.39
N GLU A 588 65.59 -43.72 2.66
CA GLU A 588 64.40 -44.25 3.33
C GLU A 588 63.39 -43.14 3.67
N LYS A 589 63.87 -42.02 4.22
CA LYS A 589 63.04 -40.84 4.50
C LYS A 589 62.42 -40.26 3.24
N ARG A 590 63.14 -40.29 2.11
CA ARG A 590 62.62 -39.87 0.80
C ARG A 590 61.39 -40.69 0.40
N GLN A 591 61.43 -42.02 0.59
CA GLN A 591 60.29 -42.89 0.30
C GLN A 591 59.11 -42.64 1.24
N GLN A 592 59.38 -42.50 2.54
CA GLN A 592 58.35 -42.19 3.55
C GLN A 592 57.64 -40.85 3.25
N VAL A 593 58.41 -39.82 2.89
CA VAL A 593 57.88 -38.51 2.49
C VAL A 593 57.06 -38.61 1.21
N SER A 594 57.56 -39.31 0.18
CA SER A 594 56.83 -39.50 -1.07
C SER A 594 55.48 -40.18 -0.85
N GLU A 595 55.44 -41.25 -0.06
CA GLU A 595 54.20 -42.00 0.21
C GLU A 595 53.19 -41.12 0.94
N ARG A 596 53.64 -40.38 1.95
CA ARG A 596 52.77 -39.46 2.69
C ARG A 596 52.22 -38.32 1.84
N ILE A 597 53.05 -37.70 0.99
CA ILE A 597 52.60 -36.66 0.06
C ILE A 597 51.48 -37.21 -0.84
N ASN A 598 51.66 -38.42 -1.41
CA ASN A 598 50.65 -39.04 -2.26
C ASN A 598 49.34 -39.30 -1.52
N GLN A 599 49.42 -39.78 -0.28
CA GLN A 599 48.24 -40.04 0.55
C GLN A 599 47.47 -38.75 0.85
N GLU A 600 48.15 -37.70 1.34
CA GLU A 600 47.52 -36.41 1.64
C GLU A 600 46.96 -35.74 0.37
N ALA A 601 47.69 -35.80 -0.75
CA ALA A 601 47.23 -35.26 -2.03
C ALA A 601 45.96 -35.96 -2.52
N LYS A 602 45.90 -37.29 -2.41
CA LYS A 602 44.72 -38.07 -2.80
C LYS A 602 43.51 -37.70 -1.94
N ILE A 603 43.68 -37.59 -0.62
CA ILE A 603 42.60 -37.23 0.31
C ILE A 603 42.06 -35.84 0.02
N LEU A 604 42.96 -34.85 -0.14
CA LEU A 604 42.59 -33.47 -0.41
C LEU A 604 41.87 -33.32 -1.76
N ASN A 605 42.44 -33.89 -2.82
CA ASN A 605 41.86 -33.78 -4.15
C ASN A 605 40.51 -34.49 -4.23
N ASN A 606 40.40 -35.71 -3.67
CA ASN A 606 39.13 -36.43 -3.64
C ASN A 606 38.06 -35.61 -2.92
N ALA A 607 38.35 -35.04 -1.74
CA ALA A 607 37.39 -34.21 -1.02
C ALA A 607 36.89 -33.01 -1.85
N LEU A 608 37.78 -32.32 -2.56
CA LEU A 608 37.40 -31.18 -3.40
C LEU A 608 36.62 -31.58 -4.66
N ILE A 609 36.93 -32.74 -5.25
CA ILE A 609 36.15 -33.30 -6.36
C ILE A 609 34.77 -33.74 -5.87
N ASP A 610 34.68 -34.39 -4.71
CA ASP A 610 33.43 -34.83 -4.09
C ASP A 610 32.51 -33.63 -3.78
N HIS A 611 33.08 -32.48 -3.40
CA HIS A 611 32.34 -31.23 -3.22
C HIS A 611 31.94 -30.53 -4.54
N GLY A 612 32.38 -31.03 -5.70
CA GLY A 612 31.97 -30.55 -7.03
C GLY A 612 33.03 -29.77 -7.82
N SER A 613 34.31 -29.83 -7.46
CA SER A 613 35.38 -29.18 -8.24
C SER A 613 35.56 -29.90 -9.58
N ASP A 614 35.67 -29.16 -10.68
CA ASP A 614 35.99 -29.71 -11.99
C ASP A 614 37.50 -29.84 -12.26
N SER A 615 38.34 -29.37 -11.32
CA SER A 615 39.78 -29.22 -11.51
C SER A 615 40.56 -30.53 -11.30
N SER A 616 40.01 -31.65 -11.78
CA SER A 616 40.60 -32.99 -11.71
C SER A 616 41.99 -33.08 -12.36
N TRP A 617 42.28 -32.21 -13.33
CA TRP A 617 43.59 -32.07 -13.96
C TRP A 617 44.71 -31.68 -12.96
N LEU A 618 44.39 -31.20 -11.76
CA LEU A 618 45.37 -30.90 -10.71
C LEU A 618 45.80 -32.15 -9.90
N LEU A 619 45.06 -33.25 -10.00
CA LEU A 619 45.30 -34.48 -9.22
C LEU A 619 46.73 -35.06 -9.43
N PRO A 620 47.26 -35.14 -10.66
CA PRO A 620 48.61 -35.67 -10.90
C PRO A 620 49.75 -34.77 -10.40
N ALA A 621 49.54 -33.45 -10.27
CA ALA A 621 50.61 -32.47 -10.03
C ALA A 621 51.46 -32.79 -8.78
N ILE A 622 50.80 -32.94 -7.63
CA ILE A 622 51.48 -33.26 -6.37
C ILE A 622 52.10 -34.66 -6.43
N SER A 623 51.42 -35.60 -7.09
CA SER A 623 51.85 -37.00 -7.21
C SER A 623 53.14 -37.14 -8.03
N HIS A 624 53.27 -36.38 -9.12
CA HIS A 624 54.50 -36.32 -9.92
C HIS A 624 55.69 -35.81 -9.10
N ILE A 625 55.50 -34.73 -8.34
CA ILE A 625 56.55 -34.18 -7.46
C ILE A 625 56.91 -35.19 -6.36
N ALA A 626 55.92 -35.89 -5.80
CA ALA A 626 56.16 -36.94 -4.81
C ALA A 626 57.06 -38.05 -5.36
N LYS A 627 56.78 -38.56 -6.57
CA LYS A 627 57.61 -39.57 -7.26
C LYS A 627 59.07 -39.10 -7.40
N ILE A 628 59.27 -37.85 -7.82
CA ILE A 628 60.61 -37.24 -7.93
C ILE A 628 61.30 -37.21 -6.55
N ILE A 629 60.59 -36.81 -5.49
CA ILE A 629 61.12 -36.77 -4.13
C ILE A 629 61.52 -38.16 -3.64
N GLY A 630 60.76 -39.21 -3.95
CA GLY A 630 61.04 -40.59 -3.52
C GLY A 630 62.20 -41.29 -4.25
N GLU A 631 62.46 -40.95 -5.51
CA GLU A 631 63.36 -41.73 -6.39
C GLU A 631 64.86 -41.49 -6.15
N LYS A 632 65.66 -42.56 -6.05
CA LYS A 632 67.12 -42.50 -5.84
C LYS A 632 67.91 -42.47 -7.15
N ARG A 633 67.37 -43.04 -8.22
CA ARG A 633 68.00 -43.21 -9.53
C ARG A 633 67.91 -41.93 -10.38
N LYS A 634 69.05 -41.39 -10.79
CA LYS A 634 69.13 -40.14 -11.58
C LYS A 634 68.43 -40.23 -12.94
N ASP A 635 68.52 -41.38 -13.60
CA ASP A 635 67.86 -41.67 -14.86
C ASP A 635 66.33 -41.64 -14.73
N ARG A 636 65.78 -42.28 -13.69
CA ARG A 636 64.34 -42.25 -13.40
C ARG A 636 63.82 -40.88 -12.95
N ILE A 637 64.64 -40.12 -12.22
CA ILE A 637 64.30 -38.72 -11.89
C ILE A 637 64.11 -37.90 -13.18
N LYS A 638 64.97 -38.07 -14.19
CA LYS A 638 64.81 -37.37 -15.48
C LYS A 638 63.53 -37.76 -16.21
N GLU A 639 63.15 -39.03 -16.14
CA GLU A 639 61.87 -39.53 -16.69
C GLU A 639 60.67 -38.87 -15.99
N TYR A 640 60.63 -38.88 -14.65
CA TYR A 640 59.54 -38.24 -13.90
C TYR A 640 59.48 -36.72 -14.05
N VAL A 641 60.63 -36.05 -14.19
CA VAL A 641 60.66 -34.62 -14.52
C VAL A 641 60.07 -34.38 -15.91
N LYS A 642 60.40 -35.23 -16.90
CA LYS A 642 59.82 -35.13 -18.24
C LYS A 642 58.30 -35.31 -18.23
N GLU A 643 57.79 -36.31 -17.50
CA GLU A 643 56.35 -36.54 -17.29
C GLU A 643 55.68 -35.29 -16.68
N LEU A 644 56.27 -34.74 -15.61
CA LEU A 644 55.75 -33.53 -14.96
C LEU A 644 55.68 -32.33 -15.93
N THR A 645 56.74 -32.08 -16.69
CA THR A 645 56.79 -30.95 -17.65
C THR A 645 55.90 -31.15 -18.88
N GLN A 646 55.55 -32.40 -19.20
CA GLN A 646 54.61 -32.71 -20.28
C GLN A 646 53.17 -32.41 -19.86
N ASP A 647 52.81 -32.75 -18.63
CA ASP A 647 51.47 -32.51 -18.07
C ASP A 647 51.28 -31.05 -17.61
N TYR A 648 52.37 -30.40 -17.15
CA TYR A 648 52.37 -29.03 -16.63
C TYR A 648 53.53 -28.23 -17.24
N PRO A 649 53.37 -27.71 -18.47
CA PRO A 649 54.43 -27.04 -19.22
C PRO A 649 54.84 -25.67 -18.65
N ASP A 650 54.07 -25.13 -17.71
CA ASP A 650 54.33 -23.90 -16.98
C ASP A 650 55.34 -24.06 -15.82
N ILE A 651 55.75 -25.31 -15.51
CA ILE A 651 56.76 -25.61 -14.49
C ILE A 651 58.17 -25.37 -15.05
N SER A 652 58.92 -24.48 -14.38
CA SER A 652 60.29 -24.06 -14.73
C SER A 652 61.37 -24.69 -13.86
#